data_AF-R0A086-F1
#
_entry.id   AF-R0A086-F1
#
_cell.length_a   1.000
_cell.length_b   1.000
_cell.length_c   1.000
_cell.angle_alpha   90.00
_cell.angle_beta   90.00
_cell.angle_gamma   90.00
#
_symmetry.space_group_name_H-M   'P 1'
#
loop_
_entity.id
_entity.type
_entity.pdbx_description
1 polymer ?
#
loop_
_entity_poly.entity_id
_entity_poly.type
_entity_poly.pdbx_seq_one_letter_code
_entity_poly.pdbx_strand_id
1 'polypeptide(L)'
;MIKTKERELKQIYAMVVIVFLVFLLIPIVLLLGKSFEGGGSVSLEHYADVAGGKGFAAAFGRSIFVSCVSAVLTTALAFVLAYTIHYTNVPEGLKKFIRLAAVVPMLLPTITYGFAIIYSFGRQGFITGMIGHQMFEIYGFCGLLLGYVIYTLPISFMLILNTMSFIDKKFMIVSRIMGDSPLKTFLGTVIRPLLGTLAASFVQCFFLCFTDFGIPASVGGQYDVVATVLYNEMLGSVPDFNRGAVVAMFMLVPSVVSISLLQFLERFNIRYSKVSGIELRKGRIRDICCGAASVLILASVLCIFAVIFVVPMVEEWPYRRQFTTEHIKTVFTDSRLLSVYKNSILVSIFTALTGSLVAYAAALATARSQLSSRLKSVIESIALVTNTIPGMVIGIAFLFTFSGTPIQNTFFIIVICNVVHFFSTPYLMMKSSLAKMNASWETTALLMGDSWLKTIVRVVTPNAVSTLLEVFSYYFVNAMVTVSAVIFIAGARTMVITTKIKELQYYTKFNEIFVLSLLILITNLAAKGLFGYLAGGRCKNKRRKTIMKNWKKAAVMGCLAAVLAAAAAVTGCQKKEAQVIIYSNADDEAVEAMKHALDGNGYGGKYLFQTFGTSELGGKLLAEGTDIEADLVTMSSFYLESAQEQNHMFLDLTFDAKPLEKYPAYYSPVTRQEGAIILNTEMMKEHQLPTPSSIKDLVNPAYADLISVTDIKSSSTAWLLMQAIVSEYGEDGAKEVLSGIYQNAGPHIESSGSAPLKKVRAGEVAVGFGLRHQAVADKAEGLPVDYVDPTEGNFSLTESAAVIDKGDKTNKLAMEMAECIIKNGRQELLTTYPLPIYEGETSNSKNQSAYPRVFPEKLTVDLLKKHQELSESCK
;
A
#
# COMPACT_ATOMS: atom_id res chain seq x y z
N MET A 1 19.12 25.41 41.33
CA MET A 1 19.11 25.51 39.85
C MET A 1 19.26 24.16 39.11
N ILE A 2 19.83 23.10 39.69
CA ILE A 2 19.77 21.74 39.11
C ILE A 2 18.30 21.24 39.00
N LYS A 3 17.44 21.63 39.96
CA LYS A 3 16.00 21.30 39.99
C LYS A 3 15.18 21.83 38.79
N THR A 4 15.56 22.96 38.17
CA THR A 4 14.82 23.51 37.01
C THR A 4 15.07 22.71 35.74
N LYS A 5 16.29 22.19 35.54
CA LYS A 5 16.66 21.28 34.42
C LYS A 5 15.79 20.02 34.40
N GLU A 6 15.44 19.49 35.57
CA GLU A 6 14.55 18.33 35.66
C GLU A 6 13.10 18.62 35.28
N ARG A 7 12.58 19.81 35.58
CA ARG A 7 11.15 20.11 35.38
C ARG A 7 10.80 20.16 33.90
N GLU A 8 11.61 20.83 33.09
CA GLU A 8 11.41 20.94 31.63
C GLU A 8 11.57 19.56 30.95
N LEU A 9 12.58 18.77 31.34
CA LEU A 9 12.77 17.40 30.84
C LEU A 9 11.65 16.45 31.25
N LYS A 10 11.10 16.59 32.47
CA LYS A 10 9.94 15.81 32.94
C LYS A 10 8.67 16.19 32.18
N GLN A 11 8.49 17.45 31.81
CA GLN A 11 7.37 17.89 30.96
C GLN A 11 7.48 17.32 29.54
N ILE A 12 8.68 17.37 28.94
CA ILE A 12 8.92 16.77 27.63
C ILE A 12 8.66 15.27 27.67
N TYR A 13 9.16 14.59 28.71
CA TYR A 13 8.89 13.17 28.93
C TYR A 13 7.38 12.88 29.01
N ALA A 14 6.64 13.64 29.83
CA ALA A 14 5.20 13.46 29.98
C ALA A 14 4.46 13.69 28.65
N MET A 15 4.83 14.72 27.88
CA MET A 15 4.23 15.00 26.58
C MET A 15 4.46 13.84 25.59
N VAL A 16 5.69 13.32 25.51
CA VAL A 16 5.99 12.17 24.64
C VAL A 16 5.17 10.95 25.07
N VAL A 17 5.13 10.64 26.37
CA VAL A 17 4.36 9.49 26.88
C VAL A 17 2.86 9.66 26.61
N ILE A 18 2.30 10.86 26.76
CA ILE A 18 0.88 11.13 26.46
C ILE A 18 0.59 10.89 24.98
N VAL A 19 1.45 11.37 24.06
CA VAL A 19 1.28 11.15 22.62
C VAL A 19 1.23 9.65 22.31
N PHE A 20 2.16 8.85 22.84
CA PHE A 20 2.14 7.40 22.62
C PHE A 20 1.03 6.68 23.38
N LEU A 21 0.61 7.16 24.53
CA LEU A 21 -0.54 6.59 25.23
C LEU A 21 -1.81 6.74 24.39
N VAL A 22 -2.05 7.94 23.85
CA VAL A 22 -3.25 8.26 23.05
C VAL A 22 -3.21 7.62 21.66
N PHE A 23 -2.07 7.66 20.97
CA PHE A 23 -1.97 7.25 19.57
C PHE A 23 -1.29 5.88 19.35
N LEU A 24 -0.97 5.13 20.40
CA LEU A 24 -0.45 3.76 20.28
C LEU A 24 -1.16 2.82 21.24
N LEU A 25 -1.14 3.12 22.54
CA LEU A 25 -1.68 2.20 23.54
C LEU A 25 -3.20 2.08 23.45
N ILE A 26 -3.93 3.20 23.43
CA ILE A 26 -5.41 3.18 23.33
C ILE A 26 -5.87 2.44 22.07
N PRO A 27 -5.36 2.75 20.85
CA PRO A 27 -5.78 2.04 19.65
C PRO A 27 -5.56 0.54 19.69
N ILE A 28 -4.41 0.09 20.20
CA ILE A 28 -4.10 -1.35 20.28
C ILE A 28 -4.96 -2.04 21.34
N VAL A 29 -5.28 -1.38 22.45
CA VAL A 29 -6.20 -1.92 23.46
C VAL A 29 -7.63 -2.01 22.93
N LEU A 30 -8.08 -1.02 22.15
CA LEU A 30 -9.40 -1.06 21.51
C LEU A 30 -9.48 -2.15 20.44
N LEU A 31 -8.42 -2.32 19.64
CA LEU A 31 -8.31 -3.42 18.68
C LEU A 31 -8.38 -4.79 19.38
N LEU A 32 -7.66 -4.94 20.50
CA LEU A 32 -7.73 -6.14 21.34
C LEU A 32 -9.15 -6.35 21.91
N GLY A 33 -9.82 -5.28 22.35
CA GLY A 33 -11.20 -5.34 22.84
C GLY A 33 -12.15 -5.86 21.75
N LYS A 34 -12.03 -5.32 20.53
CA LYS A 34 -12.81 -5.74 19.36
C LYS A 34 -12.61 -7.20 19.00
N SER A 35 -11.40 -7.75 19.14
CA SER A 35 -11.17 -9.17 18.85
C SER A 35 -11.85 -10.13 19.83
N PHE A 36 -12.33 -9.67 20.99
CA PHE A 36 -13.06 -10.48 21.97
C PHE A 36 -14.56 -10.19 22.03
N GLU A 37 -15.09 -9.31 21.19
CA GLU A 37 -16.50 -8.92 21.21
C GLU A 37 -17.36 -9.98 20.51
N GLY A 38 -18.31 -10.62 21.21
CA GLY A 38 -19.27 -11.56 20.61
C GLY A 38 -20.63 -11.54 21.30
N GLY A 39 -21.69 -11.14 20.58
CA GLY A 39 -23.08 -11.19 21.07
C GLY A 39 -23.34 -10.37 22.35
N GLY A 40 -22.58 -9.29 22.59
CA GLY A 40 -22.68 -8.47 23.80
C GLY A 40 -21.91 -9.01 25.02
N SER A 41 -21.10 -10.06 24.85
CA SER A 41 -20.23 -10.65 25.88
C SER A 41 -18.80 -10.87 25.37
N VAL A 42 -17.86 -11.14 26.29
CA VAL A 42 -16.49 -11.53 25.92
C VAL A 42 -16.52 -12.96 25.38
N SER A 43 -16.24 -13.13 24.09
CA SER A 43 -16.27 -14.42 23.40
C SER A 43 -14.91 -14.74 22.75
N LEU A 44 -14.59 -16.04 22.69
CA LEU A 44 -13.45 -16.60 21.95
C LEU A 44 -13.88 -17.25 20.63
N GLU A 45 -15.15 -17.13 20.27
CA GLU A 45 -15.74 -17.73 19.07
C GLU A 45 -15.03 -17.27 17.80
N HIS A 46 -14.82 -15.95 17.63
CA HIS A 46 -14.10 -15.41 16.48
C HIS A 46 -12.65 -15.93 16.36
N TYR A 47 -11.98 -16.22 17.49
CA TYR A 47 -10.67 -16.86 17.46
C TYR A 47 -10.73 -18.31 16.98
N ALA A 48 -11.75 -19.05 17.43
CA ALA A 48 -11.99 -20.42 16.98
C ALA A 48 -12.36 -20.47 15.49
N ASP A 49 -13.18 -19.53 15.02
CA ASP A 49 -13.59 -19.42 13.62
C ASP A 49 -12.44 -19.08 12.69
N VAL A 50 -11.59 -18.13 13.08
CA VAL A 50 -10.43 -17.74 12.28
C VAL A 50 -9.37 -18.86 12.30
N ALA A 51 -9.11 -19.48 13.46
CA ALA A 51 -8.15 -20.58 13.54
C ALA A 51 -8.64 -21.87 12.87
N GLY A 52 -9.96 -22.14 12.90
CA GLY A 52 -10.61 -23.28 12.26
C GLY A 52 -10.93 -23.06 10.78
N GLY A 53 -10.89 -21.82 10.30
CA GLY A 53 -11.15 -21.45 8.91
C GLY A 53 -10.11 -22.03 7.96
N LYS A 54 -10.56 -22.79 6.96
CA LYS A 54 -9.71 -23.52 6.00
C LYS A 54 -8.71 -22.61 5.23
N GLY A 55 -9.04 -21.35 5.01
CA GLY A 55 -8.18 -20.39 4.27
C GLY A 55 -7.12 -19.68 5.12
N PHE A 56 -7.42 -19.33 6.38
CA PHE A 56 -6.54 -18.49 7.20
C PHE A 56 -5.24 -19.22 7.59
N ALA A 57 -5.34 -20.47 8.06
CA ALA A 57 -4.16 -21.26 8.43
C ALA A 57 -3.22 -21.48 7.24
N ALA A 58 -3.79 -21.70 6.04
CA ALA A 58 -3.04 -21.80 4.80
C ALA A 58 -2.33 -20.48 4.45
N ALA A 59 -3.04 -19.35 4.49
CA ALA A 59 -2.45 -18.03 4.23
C ALA A 59 -1.34 -17.67 5.24
N PHE A 60 -1.52 -18.04 6.51
CA PHE A 60 -0.51 -17.86 7.56
C PHE A 60 0.75 -18.70 7.30
N GLY A 61 0.58 -19.99 6.97
CA GLY A 61 1.69 -20.87 6.59
C GLY A 61 2.42 -20.39 5.33
N ARG A 62 1.66 -20.00 4.30
CA ARG A 62 2.17 -19.42 3.04
C ARG A 62 3.00 -18.17 3.29
N SER A 63 2.56 -17.29 4.19
CA SER A 63 3.24 -16.04 4.56
C SER A 63 4.57 -16.31 5.27
N ILE A 64 4.59 -17.25 6.22
CA ILE A 64 5.83 -17.66 6.91
C ILE A 64 6.81 -18.28 5.90
N PHE A 65 6.33 -19.18 5.04
CA PHE A 65 7.17 -19.88 4.07
C PHE A 65 7.84 -18.91 3.10
N VAL A 66 7.07 -18.06 2.42
CA VAL A 66 7.61 -17.09 1.46
C VAL A 66 8.56 -16.11 2.13
N SER A 67 8.21 -15.60 3.32
CA SER A 67 9.04 -14.65 4.06
C SER A 67 10.38 -15.26 4.49
N CYS A 68 10.39 -16.53 4.93
CA CYS A 68 11.60 -17.25 5.30
C CYS A 68 12.52 -17.47 4.09
N VAL A 69 11.98 -17.94 2.96
CA VAL A 69 12.77 -18.20 1.75
C VAL A 69 13.35 -16.89 1.22
N SER A 70 12.55 -15.83 1.12
CA SER A 70 13.02 -14.49 0.73
C SER A 70 14.11 -13.99 1.68
N ALA A 71 13.94 -14.12 3.00
CA ALA A 71 14.92 -13.64 3.97
C ALA A 71 16.29 -14.34 3.84
N VAL A 72 16.31 -15.66 3.59
CA VAL A 72 17.56 -16.40 3.34
C VAL A 72 18.24 -15.89 2.06
N LEU A 73 17.49 -15.84 0.95
CA LEU A 73 18.04 -15.41 -0.34
C LEU A 73 18.57 -13.96 -0.29
N THR A 74 17.78 -13.04 0.26
CA THR A 74 18.19 -11.64 0.40
C THR A 74 19.45 -11.52 1.26
N THR A 75 19.52 -12.22 2.39
CA THR A 75 20.70 -12.18 3.28
C THR A 75 21.95 -12.71 2.57
N ALA A 76 21.81 -13.77 1.76
CA ALA A 76 22.91 -14.29 0.94
C ALA A 76 23.36 -13.29 -0.14
N LEU A 77 22.44 -12.68 -0.88
CA LEU A 77 22.76 -11.69 -1.91
C LEU A 77 23.38 -10.43 -1.31
N ALA A 78 22.82 -9.92 -0.22
CA ALA A 78 23.35 -8.78 0.52
C ALA A 78 24.76 -9.05 1.07
N PHE A 79 25.01 -10.28 1.55
CA PHE A 79 26.34 -10.70 1.96
C PHE A 79 27.34 -10.63 0.81
N VAL A 80 26.99 -11.11 -0.39
CA VAL A 80 27.85 -11.02 -1.58
C VAL A 80 28.19 -9.57 -1.92
N LEU A 81 27.18 -8.69 -1.97
CA LEU A 81 27.38 -7.26 -2.26
C LEU A 81 28.28 -6.57 -1.22
N ALA A 82 28.03 -6.80 0.07
CA ALA A 82 28.80 -6.22 1.16
C ALA A 82 30.23 -6.79 1.20
N TYR A 83 30.40 -8.09 0.94
CA TYR A 83 31.69 -8.75 0.86
C TYR A 83 32.56 -8.18 -0.25
N THR A 84 31.98 -7.93 -1.43
CA THR A 84 32.67 -7.27 -2.55
C THR A 84 33.22 -5.91 -2.13
N ILE A 85 32.45 -5.09 -1.40
CA ILE A 85 32.92 -3.76 -1.00
C ILE A 85 34.09 -3.81 -0.01
N HIS A 86 34.04 -4.71 0.99
CA HIS A 86 35.00 -4.70 2.11
C HIS A 86 36.22 -5.60 1.92
N TYR A 87 36.09 -6.71 1.20
CA TYR A 87 37.12 -7.76 1.12
C TYR A 87 37.75 -7.93 -0.27
N THR A 88 37.35 -7.12 -1.27
CA THR A 88 37.92 -7.16 -2.62
C THR A 88 38.54 -5.82 -3.01
N ASN A 89 39.45 -5.85 -4.00
CA ASN A 89 40.13 -4.67 -4.53
C ASN A 89 39.46 -4.10 -5.80
N VAL A 90 38.14 -4.24 -5.93
CA VAL A 90 37.40 -3.63 -7.04
C VAL A 90 37.55 -2.11 -7.04
N PRO A 91 37.44 -1.44 -8.21
CA PRO A 91 37.58 0.01 -8.32
C PRO A 91 36.64 0.76 -7.37
N GLU A 92 37.12 1.86 -6.79
CA GLU A 92 36.32 2.69 -5.86
C GLU A 92 35.03 3.23 -6.52
N GLY A 93 35.05 3.47 -7.84
CA GLY A 93 33.85 3.82 -8.61
C GLY A 93 32.78 2.72 -8.54
N LEU A 94 33.18 1.45 -8.71
CA LEU A 94 32.26 0.32 -8.62
C LEU A 94 31.74 0.13 -7.20
N LYS A 95 32.57 0.32 -6.16
CA LYS A 95 32.09 0.27 -4.76
C LYS A 95 31.03 1.33 -4.47
N LYS A 96 31.22 2.56 -4.99
CA LYS A 96 30.22 3.63 -4.87
C LYS A 96 28.95 3.31 -5.63
N PHE A 97 29.07 2.75 -6.84
CA PHE A 97 27.93 2.29 -7.63
C PHE A 97 27.14 1.22 -6.88
N ILE A 98 27.79 0.17 -6.36
CA ILE A 98 27.12 -0.89 -5.58
C ILE A 98 26.36 -0.31 -4.39
N ARG A 99 26.99 0.60 -3.62
CA ARG A 99 26.32 1.25 -2.47
C ARG A 99 25.10 2.07 -2.86
N LEU A 100 25.15 2.78 -3.99
CA LEU A 100 24.03 3.60 -4.45
C LEU A 100 22.92 2.70 -5.00
N ALA A 101 23.26 1.85 -5.96
CA ALA A 101 22.36 0.94 -6.67
C ALA A 101 21.58 0.01 -5.73
N ALA A 102 22.25 -0.56 -4.72
CA ALA A 102 21.60 -1.45 -3.75
C ALA A 102 20.53 -0.77 -2.88
N VAL A 103 20.50 0.57 -2.84
CA VAL A 103 19.60 1.34 -1.96
C VAL A 103 18.48 2.04 -2.73
N VAL A 104 18.62 2.18 -4.06
CA VAL A 104 17.60 2.83 -4.91
C VAL A 104 16.21 2.20 -4.75
N PRO A 105 16.05 0.85 -4.72
CA PRO A 105 14.72 0.24 -4.62
C PRO A 105 13.90 0.78 -3.44
N MET A 106 14.52 0.95 -2.27
CA MET A 106 13.88 1.44 -1.04
C MET A 106 13.15 2.79 -1.18
N LEU A 107 13.40 3.56 -2.26
CA LEU A 107 12.78 4.85 -2.52
C LEU A 107 11.43 4.76 -3.24
N LEU A 108 10.99 3.56 -3.62
CA LEU A 108 9.71 3.28 -4.28
C LEU A 108 8.74 2.56 -3.35
N PRO A 109 7.40 2.75 -3.51
CA PRO A 109 6.39 2.02 -2.75
C PRO A 109 6.30 0.56 -3.20
N THR A 110 6.01 -0.36 -2.28
CA THR A 110 6.07 -1.82 -2.49
C THR A 110 5.09 -2.30 -3.57
N ILE A 111 3.92 -1.67 -3.70
CA ILE A 111 2.96 -1.92 -4.79
C ILE A 111 3.61 -1.77 -6.17
N THR A 112 4.46 -0.76 -6.36
CA THR A 112 5.14 -0.53 -7.65
C THR A 112 6.04 -1.69 -8.05
N TYR A 113 6.58 -2.46 -7.10
CA TYR A 113 7.46 -3.59 -7.38
C TYR A 113 6.67 -4.70 -8.06
N GLY A 114 5.47 -5.00 -7.57
CA GLY A 114 4.61 -6.00 -8.19
C GLY A 114 4.31 -5.66 -9.64
N PHE A 115 3.94 -4.40 -9.93
CA PHE A 115 3.70 -3.97 -11.31
C PHE A 115 4.94 -3.94 -12.19
N ALA A 116 6.07 -3.51 -11.65
CA ALA A 116 7.33 -3.57 -12.36
C ALA A 116 7.68 -5.02 -12.75
N ILE A 117 7.35 -6.00 -11.90
CA ILE A 117 7.54 -7.43 -12.20
C ILE A 117 6.56 -7.91 -13.28
N ILE A 118 5.26 -7.58 -13.16
CA ILE A 118 4.23 -7.97 -14.15
C ILE A 118 4.61 -7.46 -15.53
N TYR A 119 4.94 -6.17 -15.66
CA TYR A 119 5.30 -5.59 -16.95
C TYR A 119 6.71 -5.97 -17.43
N SER A 120 7.58 -6.46 -16.54
CA SER A 120 8.91 -6.96 -16.95
C SER A 120 8.85 -8.40 -17.44
N PHE A 121 8.25 -9.29 -16.64
CA PHE A 121 8.28 -10.74 -16.86
C PHE A 121 6.95 -11.33 -17.34
N GLY A 122 5.92 -10.50 -17.53
CA GLY A 122 4.59 -10.82 -18.08
C GLY A 122 4.62 -11.68 -19.34
N ARG A 123 3.51 -12.32 -19.72
CA ARG A 123 3.41 -13.01 -21.03
C ARG A 123 3.84 -12.09 -22.17
N GLN A 124 3.43 -10.82 -22.11
CA GLN A 124 3.86 -9.77 -23.04
C GLN A 124 4.74 -8.70 -22.36
N GLY A 125 5.51 -9.10 -21.35
CA GLY A 125 6.40 -8.22 -20.59
C GLY A 125 7.62 -7.77 -21.40
N PHE A 126 8.27 -6.68 -20.97
CA PHE A 126 9.44 -6.10 -21.64
C PHE A 126 10.60 -7.12 -21.78
N ILE A 127 10.92 -7.85 -20.70
CA ILE A 127 11.99 -8.85 -20.70
C ILE A 127 11.54 -10.11 -21.42
N THR A 128 10.29 -10.55 -21.21
CA THR A 128 9.71 -11.71 -21.90
C THR A 128 9.72 -11.53 -23.42
N GLY A 129 9.35 -10.36 -23.92
CA GLY A 129 9.41 -10.03 -25.35
C GLY A 129 10.82 -10.07 -25.93
N MET A 130 11.86 -9.81 -25.13
CA MET A 130 13.26 -9.95 -25.56
C MET A 130 13.74 -11.42 -25.55
N ILE A 131 13.24 -12.23 -24.62
CA ILE A 131 13.63 -13.64 -24.45
C ILE A 131 12.82 -14.59 -25.36
N GLY A 132 11.60 -14.17 -25.76
CA GLY A 132 10.69 -14.92 -26.63
C GLY A 132 9.84 -15.97 -25.90
N HIS A 133 10.01 -16.16 -24.59
CA HIS A 133 9.16 -17.02 -23.75
C HIS A 133 9.15 -16.53 -22.30
N GLN A 134 8.07 -16.81 -21.56
CA GLN A 134 7.95 -16.48 -20.16
C GLN A 134 8.83 -17.41 -19.30
N MET A 135 9.74 -16.85 -18.49
CA MET A 135 10.71 -17.65 -17.73
C MET A 135 10.11 -18.38 -16.53
N PHE A 136 9.09 -17.81 -15.89
CA PHE A 136 8.42 -18.36 -14.72
C PHE A 136 7.03 -17.75 -14.56
N GLU A 137 6.16 -18.44 -13.83
CA GLU A 137 4.86 -17.92 -13.45
C GLU A 137 5.01 -16.75 -12.47
N ILE A 138 4.41 -15.61 -12.82
CA ILE A 138 4.63 -14.35 -12.09
C ILE A 138 3.66 -14.23 -10.92
N TYR A 139 2.43 -14.66 -11.13
CA TYR A 139 1.42 -14.66 -10.10
C TYR A 139 1.69 -15.82 -9.15
N GLY A 140 1.66 -15.54 -7.84
CA GLY A 140 1.94 -16.54 -6.81
C GLY A 140 3.37 -16.50 -6.27
N PHE A 141 3.89 -17.66 -5.86
CA PHE A 141 5.10 -17.74 -5.04
C PHE A 141 6.34 -17.11 -5.68
N CYS A 142 6.57 -17.32 -6.98
CA CYS A 142 7.78 -16.83 -7.65
C CYS A 142 7.81 -15.30 -7.78
N GLY A 143 6.71 -14.65 -8.15
CA GLY A 143 6.64 -13.19 -8.19
C GLY A 143 6.73 -12.56 -6.80
N LEU A 144 6.07 -13.15 -5.80
CA LEU A 144 6.21 -12.73 -4.40
C LEU A 144 7.67 -12.82 -3.94
N LEU A 145 8.32 -13.96 -4.18
CA LEU A 145 9.72 -14.20 -3.81
C LEU A 145 10.64 -13.14 -4.42
N LEU A 146 10.49 -12.88 -5.72
CA LEU A 146 11.31 -11.93 -6.46
C LEU A 146 11.09 -10.49 -6.00
N GLY A 147 9.83 -10.08 -5.81
CA GLY A 147 9.48 -8.76 -5.25
C GLY A 147 10.05 -8.56 -3.85
N TYR A 148 9.89 -9.56 -2.97
CA TYR A 148 10.41 -9.50 -1.61
C TYR A 148 11.93 -9.47 -1.53
N VAL A 149 12.63 -10.21 -2.40
CA VAL A 149 14.09 -10.15 -2.47
C VAL A 149 14.55 -8.73 -2.80
N ILE A 150 13.93 -8.09 -3.79
CA ILE A 150 14.29 -6.73 -4.20
C ILE A 150 13.96 -5.70 -3.12
N TYR A 151 12.80 -5.84 -2.48
CA TYR A 151 12.34 -4.95 -1.42
C TYR A 151 13.23 -5.00 -0.17
N THR A 152 13.64 -6.20 0.25
CA THR A 152 14.41 -6.38 1.50
C THR A 152 15.93 -6.25 1.31
N LEU A 153 16.43 -6.30 0.06
CA LEU A 153 17.85 -6.20 -0.26
C LEU A 153 18.53 -4.93 0.30
N PRO A 154 17.97 -3.70 0.16
CA PRO A 154 18.59 -2.48 0.69
C PRO A 154 18.87 -2.53 2.19
N ILE A 155 17.92 -3.08 2.96
CA ILE A 155 17.95 -3.09 4.42
C ILE A 155 18.95 -4.15 4.90
N SER A 156 18.88 -5.36 4.33
CA SER A 156 19.84 -6.44 4.55
C SER A 156 21.27 -6.02 4.22
N PHE A 157 21.44 -5.40 3.04
CA PHE A 157 22.73 -4.89 2.57
C PHE A 157 23.31 -3.85 3.53
N MET A 158 22.52 -2.88 4.00
CA MET A 158 22.99 -1.86 4.93
C MET A 158 23.43 -2.42 6.28
N LEU A 159 22.70 -3.38 6.84
CA LEU A 159 23.06 -4.02 8.12
C LEU A 159 24.39 -4.77 8.02
N ILE A 160 24.55 -5.58 6.97
CA ILE A 160 25.77 -6.38 6.75
C ILE A 160 26.95 -5.47 6.39
N LEU A 161 26.75 -4.49 5.49
CA LEU A 161 27.78 -3.53 5.07
C LEU A 161 28.33 -2.75 6.26
N ASN A 162 27.45 -2.29 7.16
CA ASN A 162 27.85 -1.55 8.35
C ASN A 162 28.65 -2.44 9.29
N THR A 163 28.20 -3.67 9.57
CA THR A 163 28.90 -4.58 10.47
C THR A 163 30.27 -4.97 9.93
N MET A 164 30.37 -5.30 8.65
CA MET A 164 31.63 -5.64 8.00
C MET A 164 32.68 -4.52 8.08
N SER A 165 32.25 -3.26 8.18
CA SER A 165 33.16 -2.13 8.35
C SER A 165 33.92 -2.13 9.68
N PHE A 166 33.40 -2.82 10.70
CA PHE A 166 33.98 -2.90 12.04
C PHE A 166 34.89 -4.12 12.24
N ILE A 167 34.87 -5.11 11.33
CA ILE A 167 35.68 -6.32 11.46
C ILE A 167 37.13 -6.02 11.10
N ASP A 168 38.06 -6.26 12.04
CA ASP A 168 39.49 -6.05 11.80
C ASP A 168 40.05 -7.14 10.87
N LYS A 169 40.56 -6.70 9.72
CA LYS A 169 41.14 -7.57 8.69
C LYS A 169 42.44 -8.25 9.15
N LYS A 170 43.07 -7.80 10.25
CA LYS A 170 44.29 -8.42 10.80
C LYS A 170 44.08 -9.89 11.15
N PHE A 171 42.91 -10.26 11.65
CA PHE A 171 42.60 -11.64 12.02
C PHE A 171 42.74 -12.60 10.82
N MET A 172 42.48 -12.12 9.60
CA MET A 172 42.67 -12.91 8.37
C MET A 172 44.15 -13.20 8.09
N ILE A 173 45.04 -12.26 8.40
CA ILE A 173 46.49 -12.43 8.25
C ILE A 173 47.00 -13.39 9.33
N VAL A 174 46.59 -13.18 10.58
CA VAL A 174 46.99 -14.01 11.73
C VAL A 174 46.57 -15.47 11.53
N SER A 175 45.31 -15.73 11.17
CA SER A 175 44.80 -17.09 10.92
C SER A 175 45.62 -17.82 9.85
N ARG A 176 46.00 -17.14 8.75
CA ARG A 176 46.86 -17.75 7.72
C ARG A 176 48.29 -18.00 8.20
N ILE A 177 48.86 -17.10 9.01
CA ILE A 177 50.19 -17.32 9.62
C ILE A 177 50.15 -18.53 10.56
N MET A 178 49.02 -18.77 11.23
CA MET A 178 48.81 -19.96 12.07
C MET A 178 48.58 -21.26 11.26
N GLY A 179 48.59 -21.20 9.92
CA GLY A 179 48.44 -22.36 9.05
C GLY A 179 47.00 -22.77 8.75
N ASP A 180 46.00 -21.93 9.07
CA ASP A 180 44.61 -22.23 8.73
C ASP A 180 44.37 -22.27 7.21
N SER A 181 43.51 -23.18 6.78
CA SER A 181 43.06 -23.24 5.38
C SER A 181 42.18 -22.02 5.03
N PRO A 182 42.09 -21.60 3.75
CA PRO A 182 41.31 -20.42 3.35
C PRO A 182 39.85 -20.46 3.81
N LEU A 183 39.23 -21.65 3.84
CA LEU A 183 37.87 -21.86 4.31
C LEU A 183 37.77 -21.67 5.83
N LYS A 184 38.70 -22.23 6.60
CA LYS A 184 38.75 -22.03 8.06
C LYS A 184 38.98 -20.56 8.41
N THR A 185 39.88 -19.89 7.70
CA THR A 185 40.07 -18.44 7.83
C THR A 185 38.78 -17.69 7.52
N PHE A 186 38.10 -17.99 6.41
CA PHE A 186 36.84 -17.32 6.05
C PHE A 186 35.73 -17.53 7.10
N LEU A 187 35.50 -18.77 7.55
CA LEU A 187 34.50 -19.06 8.58
C LEU A 187 34.86 -18.38 9.91
N GLY A 188 36.13 -18.46 10.31
CA GLY A 188 36.60 -17.96 11.60
C GLY A 188 36.66 -16.44 11.69
N THR A 189 37.09 -15.76 10.62
CA THR A 189 37.36 -14.31 10.65
C THR A 189 36.26 -13.46 10.01
N VAL A 190 35.44 -14.02 9.12
CA VAL A 190 34.37 -13.28 8.43
C VAL A 190 33.00 -13.75 8.92
N ILE A 191 32.68 -15.04 8.78
CA ILE A 191 31.32 -15.53 9.09
C ILE A 191 31.03 -15.49 10.59
N ARG A 192 31.91 -16.02 11.44
CA ARG A 192 31.67 -16.13 12.89
C ARG A 192 31.41 -14.77 13.55
N PRO A 193 32.16 -13.69 13.27
CA PRO A 193 31.83 -12.35 13.76
C PRO A 193 30.53 -11.77 13.18
N LEU A 194 30.12 -12.22 12.00
CA LEU A 194 28.90 -11.76 11.32
C LEU A 194 27.64 -12.55 11.68
N LEU A 195 27.72 -13.70 12.36
CA LEU A 195 26.56 -14.56 12.64
C LEU A 195 25.41 -13.80 13.31
N GLY A 196 25.70 -12.93 14.28
CA GLY A 196 24.69 -12.09 14.93
C GLY A 196 24.00 -11.14 13.95
N THR A 197 24.77 -10.45 13.10
CA THR A 197 24.22 -9.56 12.06
C THR A 197 23.50 -10.32 10.95
N LEU A 198 23.98 -11.48 10.53
CA LEU A 198 23.30 -12.31 9.52
C LEU A 198 21.95 -12.79 10.03
N ALA A 199 21.89 -13.23 11.30
CA ALA A 199 20.63 -13.60 11.94
C ALA A 199 19.71 -12.38 12.11
N ALA A 200 20.23 -11.22 12.53
CA ALA A 200 19.46 -9.98 12.60
C ALA A 200 18.92 -9.55 11.23
N SER A 201 19.73 -9.70 10.18
CA SER A 201 19.36 -9.41 8.80
C SER A 201 18.26 -10.33 8.31
N PHE A 202 18.36 -11.64 8.58
CA PHE A 202 17.33 -12.62 8.28
C PHE A 202 16.01 -12.26 8.97
N VAL A 203 16.04 -12.01 10.29
CA VAL A 203 14.85 -11.65 11.08
C VAL A 203 14.21 -10.36 10.56
N GLN A 204 15.01 -9.35 10.23
CA GLN A 204 14.50 -8.09 9.69
C GLN A 204 13.86 -8.29 8.31
N CYS A 205 14.48 -9.07 7.42
CA CYS A 205 13.90 -9.39 6.11
C CYS A 205 12.61 -10.18 6.26
N PHE A 206 12.59 -11.19 7.13
CA PHE A 206 11.40 -11.99 7.42
C PHE A 206 10.23 -11.10 7.88
N PHE A 207 10.48 -10.22 8.84
CA PHE A 207 9.46 -9.32 9.38
C PHE A 207 8.91 -8.37 8.30
N LEU A 208 9.77 -7.81 7.45
CA LEU A 208 9.36 -6.92 6.38
C LEU A 208 8.55 -7.64 5.29
N CYS A 209 8.94 -8.86 4.89
CA CYS A 209 8.16 -9.66 3.95
C CYS A 209 6.80 -10.07 4.52
N PHE A 210 6.78 -10.51 5.79
CA PHE A 210 5.57 -11.03 6.44
C PHE A 210 4.48 -9.97 6.60
N THR A 211 4.89 -8.70 6.75
CA THR A 211 3.98 -7.57 7.02
C THR A 211 3.66 -6.72 5.80
N ASP A 212 4.32 -6.97 4.66
CA ASP A 212 4.08 -6.18 3.45
C ASP A 212 2.75 -6.58 2.78
N PHE A 213 1.98 -5.56 2.46
CA PHE A 213 0.72 -5.68 1.72
C PHE A 213 0.91 -5.40 0.23
N GLY A 214 1.88 -4.54 -0.13
CA GLY A 214 1.92 -3.96 -1.46
C GLY A 214 2.31 -4.95 -2.56
N ILE A 215 3.35 -5.76 -2.35
CA ILE A 215 3.76 -6.76 -3.34
C ILE A 215 2.67 -7.83 -3.51
N PRO A 216 2.11 -8.43 -2.44
CA PRO A 216 1.01 -9.39 -2.57
C PRO A 216 -0.24 -8.86 -3.23
N ALA A 217 -0.62 -7.61 -2.96
CA ALA A 217 -1.78 -7.00 -3.59
C ALA A 217 -1.65 -6.95 -5.12
N SER A 218 -0.43 -6.94 -5.67
CA SER A 218 -0.19 -6.87 -7.11
C SER A 218 0.11 -8.22 -7.75
N VAL A 219 0.99 -9.05 -7.16
CA VAL A 219 1.48 -10.32 -7.77
C VAL A 219 1.07 -11.58 -6.99
N GLY A 220 0.23 -11.45 -5.97
CA GLY A 220 -0.20 -12.59 -5.13
C GLY A 220 -0.99 -13.66 -5.89
N GLY A 221 -1.87 -13.26 -6.82
CA GLY A 221 -2.77 -14.20 -7.51
C GLY A 221 -3.56 -15.05 -6.52
N GLN A 222 -3.56 -16.38 -6.69
CA GLN A 222 -4.17 -17.33 -5.75
C GLN A 222 -3.35 -17.58 -4.45
N TYR A 223 -2.14 -17.02 -4.36
CA TYR A 223 -1.27 -17.21 -3.20
C TYR A 223 -1.58 -16.17 -2.12
N ASP A 224 -2.64 -16.43 -1.36
CA ASP A 224 -3.02 -15.55 -0.26
C ASP A 224 -1.97 -15.52 0.86
N VAL A 225 -1.71 -14.31 1.34
CA VAL A 225 -0.86 -14.03 2.50
C VAL A 225 -1.67 -13.31 3.57
N VAL A 226 -1.21 -13.33 4.82
CA VAL A 226 -1.97 -12.79 5.96
C VAL A 226 -2.29 -11.31 5.77
N ALA A 227 -1.41 -10.54 5.13
CA ALA A 227 -1.66 -9.13 4.85
C ALA A 227 -2.83 -8.90 3.86
N THR A 228 -2.98 -9.76 2.83
CA THR A 228 -4.11 -9.66 1.88
C THR A 228 -5.40 -10.15 2.52
N VAL A 229 -5.33 -11.21 3.33
CA VAL A 229 -6.47 -11.67 4.13
C VAL A 229 -6.94 -10.56 5.08
N LEU A 230 -6.04 -9.91 5.82
CA LEU A 230 -6.40 -8.81 6.70
C LEU A 230 -7.07 -7.65 5.95
N TYR A 231 -6.57 -7.32 4.76
CA TYR A 231 -7.19 -6.30 3.91
C TYR A 231 -8.60 -6.71 3.47
N ASN A 232 -8.77 -7.95 2.99
CA ASN A 232 -10.04 -8.47 2.50
C ASN A 232 -11.09 -8.63 3.61
N GLU A 233 -10.70 -9.01 4.82
CA GLU A 233 -11.65 -9.09 5.95
C GLU A 233 -12.13 -7.70 6.40
N MET A 234 -11.30 -6.65 6.21
CA MET A 234 -11.62 -5.28 6.64
C MET A 234 -12.28 -4.41 5.57
N LEU A 235 -11.92 -4.61 4.30
CA LEU A 235 -12.31 -3.78 3.14
C LEU A 235 -12.78 -4.62 1.95
N GLY A 236 -13.01 -5.91 2.13
CA GLY A 236 -13.62 -6.78 1.13
C GLY A 236 -15.13 -6.57 1.04
N SER A 237 -15.77 -7.35 0.17
CA SER A 237 -17.18 -7.19 -0.15
C SER A 237 -18.07 -7.20 1.09
N VAL A 238 -17.83 -8.12 2.02
CA VAL A 238 -18.56 -8.15 3.27
C VAL A 238 -17.57 -8.03 4.41
N PRO A 239 -17.37 -6.82 4.98
CA PRO A 239 -16.42 -6.65 6.06
C PRO A 239 -16.85 -7.39 7.30
N ASP A 240 -15.90 -8.06 7.92
CA ASP A 240 -16.03 -8.59 9.27
C ASP A 240 -14.94 -7.98 10.15
N PHE A 241 -15.31 -6.91 10.85
CA PHE A 241 -14.39 -6.16 11.70
C PHE A 241 -13.86 -6.99 12.87
N ASN A 242 -14.63 -7.96 13.36
CA ASN A 242 -14.24 -8.79 14.49
C ASN A 242 -13.21 -9.83 14.03
N ARG A 243 -13.47 -10.52 12.90
CA ARG A 243 -12.49 -11.43 12.27
C ARG A 243 -11.24 -10.68 11.84
N GLY A 244 -11.37 -9.51 11.24
CA GLY A 244 -10.26 -8.62 10.89
C GLY A 244 -9.40 -8.24 12.09
N ALA A 245 -10.01 -7.92 13.23
CA ALA A 245 -9.28 -7.65 14.48
C ALA A 245 -8.50 -8.89 14.97
N VAL A 246 -9.10 -10.08 14.91
CA VAL A 246 -8.42 -11.35 15.24
C VAL A 246 -7.23 -11.61 14.31
N VAL A 247 -7.39 -11.42 13.00
CA VAL A 247 -6.30 -11.55 12.02
C VAL A 247 -5.16 -10.56 12.33
N ALA A 248 -5.49 -9.31 12.66
CA ALA A 248 -4.51 -8.31 13.09
C ALA A 248 -3.75 -8.75 14.35
N MET A 249 -4.42 -9.37 15.32
CA MET A 249 -3.79 -9.93 16.52
C MET A 249 -2.84 -11.09 16.19
N PHE A 250 -3.20 -11.97 15.24
CA PHE A 250 -2.29 -13.02 14.77
C PHE A 250 -1.04 -12.45 14.08
N MET A 251 -1.14 -11.33 13.35
CA MET A 251 0.03 -10.67 12.76
C MET A 251 1.01 -10.11 13.80
N LEU A 252 0.54 -9.77 15.00
CA LEU A 252 1.41 -9.31 16.09
C LEU A 252 2.31 -10.43 16.64
N VAL A 253 1.88 -11.69 16.61
CA VAL A 253 2.62 -12.80 17.22
C VAL A 253 4.00 -13.01 16.56
N PRO A 254 4.13 -13.21 15.24
CA PRO A 254 5.44 -13.33 14.59
C PRO A 254 6.31 -12.09 14.73
N SER A 255 5.68 -10.92 14.84
CA SER A 255 6.36 -9.63 15.01
C SER A 255 7.02 -9.52 16.39
N VAL A 256 6.30 -9.88 17.45
CA VAL A 256 6.82 -9.95 18.83
C VAL A 256 7.94 -10.98 18.92
N VAL A 257 7.77 -12.14 18.31
CA VAL A 257 8.81 -13.20 18.27
C VAL A 257 10.06 -12.71 17.54
N SER A 258 9.90 -12.09 16.36
CA SER A 258 11.01 -11.57 15.55
C SER A 258 11.82 -10.56 16.34
N ILE A 259 11.17 -9.63 17.03
CA ILE A 259 11.88 -8.59 17.79
C ILE A 259 12.49 -9.13 19.08
N SER A 260 11.82 -10.05 19.77
CA SER A 260 12.39 -10.74 20.94
C SER A 260 13.66 -11.50 20.54
N LEU A 261 13.63 -12.17 19.38
CA LEU A 261 14.79 -12.84 18.81
C LEU A 261 15.88 -11.84 18.41
N LEU A 262 15.53 -10.70 17.81
CA LEU A 262 16.49 -9.66 17.45
C LEU A 262 17.23 -9.11 18.67
N GLN A 263 16.51 -8.80 19.76
CA GLN A 263 17.11 -8.37 21.03
C GLN A 263 18.02 -9.44 21.64
N PHE A 264 17.60 -10.69 21.57
CA PHE A 264 18.43 -11.81 22.01
C PHE A 264 19.71 -11.94 21.17
N LEU A 265 19.64 -11.68 19.86
CA LEU A 265 20.78 -11.74 18.95
C LEU A 265 21.75 -10.56 19.15
N GLU A 266 21.27 -9.39 19.58
CA GLU A 266 22.13 -8.22 19.84
C GLU A 266 23.25 -8.51 20.86
N ARG A 267 23.04 -9.43 21.80
CA ARG A 267 24.07 -9.79 22.79
C ARG A 267 25.29 -10.49 22.17
N PHE A 268 25.13 -11.07 20.98
CA PHE A 268 26.20 -11.73 20.24
C PHE A 268 26.91 -10.76 19.27
N ASN A 269 26.45 -9.52 19.17
CA ASN A 269 27.00 -8.56 18.22
C ASN A 269 28.32 -7.97 18.75
N ILE A 270 29.41 -8.19 18.01
CA ILE A 270 30.74 -7.80 18.47
C ILE A 270 30.99 -6.31 18.17
N ARG A 271 31.04 -5.49 19.23
CA ARG A 271 31.36 -4.05 19.12
C ARG A 271 32.89 -3.84 19.08
N TYR A 272 33.49 -3.86 17.89
CA TYR A 272 34.90 -3.49 17.74
C TYR A 272 35.08 -1.96 17.77
N SER A 273 36.01 -1.49 18.60
CA SER A 273 36.24 -0.08 18.90
C SER A 273 37.43 0.54 18.15
N LYS A 274 38.21 -0.26 17.41
CA LYS A 274 39.32 0.21 16.56
C LYS A 274 39.33 -0.55 15.23
N VAL A 275 39.11 0.16 14.14
CA VAL A 275 39.25 -0.36 12.77
C VAL A 275 40.65 -0.02 12.27
N SER A 276 41.45 -1.04 11.93
CA SER A 276 42.76 -0.82 11.32
C SER A 276 42.65 -0.82 9.80
N GLY A 277 43.19 0.22 9.15
CA GLY A 277 43.31 0.26 7.70
C GLY A 277 44.46 -0.64 7.27
N ILE A 278 44.16 -1.72 6.54
CA ILE A 278 45.17 -2.63 5.98
C ILE A 278 44.97 -2.68 4.47
N GLU A 279 46.08 -2.71 3.73
CA GLU A 279 46.06 -3.00 2.31
C GLU A 279 45.64 -4.46 2.07
N LEU A 280 44.52 -4.64 1.36
CA LEU A 280 44.03 -5.96 0.98
C LEU A 280 44.94 -6.58 -0.09
N ARG A 281 45.31 -7.86 0.07
CA ARG A 281 46.09 -8.59 -0.94
C ARG A 281 45.38 -8.56 -2.31
N LYS A 282 46.13 -8.22 -3.36
CA LYS A 282 45.68 -8.20 -4.76
C LYS A 282 45.33 -9.63 -5.19
N GLY A 283 44.09 -9.85 -5.67
CA GLY A 283 43.61 -11.14 -6.10
C GLY A 283 42.71 -10.98 -7.31
N ARG A 284 43.31 -10.87 -8.51
CA ARG A 284 42.59 -10.51 -9.75
C ARG A 284 41.35 -11.37 -10.02
N ILE A 285 41.45 -12.69 -9.85
CA ILE A 285 40.33 -13.61 -10.10
C ILE A 285 39.18 -13.36 -9.12
N ARG A 286 39.47 -13.29 -7.81
CA ARG A 286 38.47 -12.97 -6.78
C ARG A 286 37.79 -11.63 -7.07
N ASP A 287 38.59 -10.61 -7.37
CA ASP A 287 38.10 -9.24 -7.56
C ASP A 287 37.19 -9.16 -8.81
N ILE A 288 37.53 -9.88 -9.89
CA ILE A 288 36.68 -9.99 -11.09
C ILE A 288 35.41 -10.80 -10.81
N CYS A 289 35.51 -11.99 -10.21
CA CYS A 289 34.34 -12.84 -9.95
C CYS A 289 33.34 -12.17 -8.99
N CYS A 290 33.81 -11.61 -7.87
CA CYS A 290 32.94 -10.90 -6.92
C CYS A 290 32.38 -9.60 -7.52
N GLY A 291 33.18 -8.87 -8.31
CA GLY A 291 32.74 -7.69 -9.04
C GLY A 291 31.64 -8.02 -10.04
N ALA A 292 31.87 -9.02 -10.90
CA ALA A 292 30.91 -9.48 -11.90
C ALA A 292 29.62 -10.01 -11.26
N ALA A 293 29.71 -10.82 -10.21
CA ALA A 293 28.55 -11.30 -9.47
C ALA A 293 27.73 -10.14 -8.88
N SER A 294 28.39 -9.13 -8.29
CA SER A 294 27.70 -7.98 -7.72
C SER A 294 27.03 -7.11 -8.79
N VAL A 295 27.69 -6.93 -9.94
CA VAL A 295 27.10 -6.22 -11.08
C VAL A 295 25.91 -6.98 -11.64
N LEU A 296 26.00 -8.31 -11.78
CA LEU A 296 24.91 -9.15 -12.26
C LEU A 296 23.71 -9.08 -11.32
N ILE A 297 23.91 -9.25 -10.00
CA ILE A 297 22.83 -9.13 -9.01
C ILE A 297 22.15 -7.76 -9.11
N LEU A 298 22.91 -6.68 -9.17
CA LEU A 298 22.34 -5.32 -9.26
C LEU A 298 21.70 -5.06 -10.61
N ALA A 299 22.24 -5.58 -11.71
CA ALA A 299 21.64 -5.46 -13.03
C ALA A 299 20.29 -6.18 -13.07
N SER A 300 20.19 -7.39 -12.50
CA SER A 300 18.94 -8.14 -12.38
C SER A 300 17.90 -7.42 -11.51
N VAL A 301 18.33 -6.74 -10.44
CA VAL A 301 17.41 -5.96 -9.58
C VAL A 301 16.96 -4.68 -10.28
N LEU A 302 17.88 -3.96 -10.93
CA LEU A 302 17.59 -2.67 -11.55
C LEU A 302 16.85 -2.79 -12.89
N CYS A 303 17.03 -3.90 -13.64
CA CYS A 303 16.34 -4.08 -14.92
C CYS A 303 14.82 -4.12 -14.77
N ILE A 304 14.33 -4.63 -13.63
CA ILE A 304 12.89 -4.68 -13.33
C ILE A 304 12.30 -3.27 -13.24
N PHE A 305 13.07 -2.31 -12.71
CA PHE A 305 12.64 -0.92 -12.61
C PHE A 305 12.77 -0.15 -13.93
N ALA A 306 13.37 -0.72 -14.98
CA ALA A 306 13.46 -0.06 -16.29
C ALA A 306 12.08 0.24 -16.87
N VAL A 307 11.12 -0.67 -16.65
CA VAL A 307 9.72 -0.53 -17.08
C VAL A 307 9.08 0.75 -16.55
N ILE A 308 9.40 1.19 -15.33
CA ILE A 308 8.86 2.42 -14.74
C ILE A 308 9.24 3.65 -15.57
N PHE A 309 10.38 3.61 -16.26
CA PHE A 309 10.81 4.68 -17.16
C PHE A 309 10.28 4.49 -18.58
N VAL A 310 10.14 3.25 -19.05
CA VAL A 310 9.77 2.94 -20.44
C VAL A 310 8.26 3.06 -20.67
N VAL A 311 7.43 2.46 -19.82
CA VAL A 311 5.98 2.34 -20.05
C VAL A 311 5.29 3.71 -20.16
N PRO A 312 5.56 4.70 -19.27
CA PRO A 312 4.96 6.03 -19.41
C PRO A 312 5.33 6.80 -20.69
N MET A 313 6.37 6.35 -21.41
CA MET A 313 6.86 6.99 -22.63
C MET A 313 6.36 6.31 -23.91
N VAL A 314 5.44 5.37 -23.79
CA VAL A 314 4.88 4.58 -24.89
C VAL A 314 3.36 4.80 -24.96
N GLU A 315 2.80 4.89 -26.17
CA GLU A 315 1.37 5.12 -26.39
C GLU A 315 0.52 4.06 -25.69
N GLU A 316 0.71 2.79 -26.03
CA GLU A 316 -0.03 1.70 -25.40
C GLU A 316 0.81 0.42 -25.42
N TRP A 317 1.32 0.03 -24.26
CA TRP A 317 2.05 -1.24 -24.14
C TRP A 317 1.06 -2.40 -24.07
N PRO A 318 1.23 -3.51 -24.84
CA PRO A 318 2.33 -3.86 -25.77
C PRO A 318 2.06 -3.57 -27.27
N TYR A 319 0.85 -3.11 -27.61
CA TYR A 319 0.34 -3.00 -28.99
C TYR A 319 0.90 -1.81 -29.78
N ARG A 320 0.90 -0.61 -29.19
CA ARG A 320 1.36 0.63 -29.81
C ARG A 320 2.61 1.14 -29.12
N ARG A 321 3.76 0.66 -29.59
CA ARG A 321 5.09 0.97 -29.04
C ARG A 321 5.69 2.32 -29.49
N GLN A 322 4.86 3.24 -29.98
CA GLN A 322 5.32 4.56 -30.40
C GLN A 322 5.64 5.44 -29.20
N PHE A 323 6.67 6.27 -29.32
CA PHE A 323 7.07 7.18 -28.26
C PHE A 323 6.00 8.27 -28.06
N THR A 324 5.48 8.41 -26.84
CA THR A 324 4.57 9.49 -26.46
C THR A 324 5.01 10.16 -25.16
N THR A 325 4.52 11.38 -24.95
CA THR A 325 4.63 12.10 -23.67
C THR A 325 3.25 12.43 -23.09
N GLU A 326 2.19 11.90 -23.70
CA GLU A 326 0.82 12.19 -23.37
C GLU A 326 0.48 11.75 -21.95
N HIS A 327 0.82 10.52 -21.55
CA HIS A 327 0.59 10.01 -20.19
C HIS A 327 1.17 10.92 -19.10
N ILE A 328 2.37 11.46 -19.33
CA ILE A 328 2.99 12.41 -18.42
C ILE A 328 2.18 13.71 -18.39
N LYS A 329 1.82 14.26 -19.56
CA LYS A 329 1.01 15.49 -19.66
C LYS A 329 -0.34 15.32 -18.95
N THR A 330 -1.04 14.22 -19.19
CA THR A 330 -2.34 13.89 -18.58
C THR A 330 -2.26 13.94 -17.06
N VAL A 331 -1.23 13.33 -16.47
CA VAL A 331 -1.02 13.34 -15.00
C VAL A 331 -0.74 14.75 -14.47
N PHE A 332 -0.02 15.60 -15.21
CA PHE A 332 0.26 16.98 -14.81
C PHE A 332 -0.92 17.94 -15.05
N THR A 333 -1.81 17.64 -16.00
CA THR A 333 -3.03 18.42 -16.24
C THR A 333 -4.19 18.01 -15.34
N ASP A 334 -4.20 16.76 -14.86
CA ASP A 334 -5.18 16.29 -13.89
C ASP A 334 -4.97 16.97 -12.53
N SER A 335 -5.86 17.93 -12.23
CA SER A 335 -5.84 18.69 -10.99
C SER A 335 -5.92 17.82 -9.73
N ARG A 336 -6.56 16.64 -9.83
CA ARG A 336 -6.70 15.69 -8.73
C ARG A 336 -5.40 14.94 -8.49
N LEU A 337 -4.77 14.39 -9.53
CA LEU A 337 -3.48 13.70 -9.38
C LEU A 337 -2.41 14.65 -8.85
N LEU A 338 -2.40 15.89 -9.34
CA LEU A 338 -1.54 16.95 -8.81
C LEU A 338 -1.87 17.29 -7.34
N SER A 339 -3.15 17.31 -6.96
CA SER A 339 -3.57 17.53 -5.57
C SER A 339 -3.10 16.41 -4.64
N VAL A 340 -3.26 15.15 -5.04
CA VAL A 340 -2.78 13.98 -4.29
C VAL A 340 -1.26 14.00 -4.14
N TYR A 341 -0.54 14.40 -5.18
CA TYR A 341 0.90 14.59 -5.15
C TYR A 341 1.31 15.67 -4.13
N LYS A 342 0.63 16.84 -4.16
CA LYS A 342 0.85 17.92 -3.18
C LYS A 342 0.54 17.47 -1.75
N ASN A 343 -0.56 16.76 -1.54
CA ASN A 343 -0.95 16.19 -0.25
C ASN A 343 0.16 15.30 0.32
N SER A 344 0.76 14.45 -0.51
CA SER A 344 1.82 13.52 -0.10
C SER A 344 3.10 14.25 0.30
N ILE A 345 3.48 15.31 -0.43
CA ILE A 345 4.61 16.16 -0.05
C ILE A 345 4.31 16.88 1.27
N LEU A 346 3.09 17.40 1.46
CA LEU A 346 2.71 18.06 2.70
C LEU A 346 2.76 17.09 3.88
N VAL A 347 2.11 15.93 3.76
CA VAL A 347 2.10 14.88 4.80
C VAL A 347 3.52 14.42 5.12
N SER A 348 4.38 14.20 4.13
CA SER A 348 5.77 13.78 4.37
C SER A 348 6.62 14.86 5.04
N ILE A 349 6.46 16.14 4.67
CA ILE A 349 7.14 17.26 5.35
C ILE A 349 6.64 17.39 6.80
N PHE A 350 5.34 17.35 7.03
CA PHE A 350 4.78 17.47 8.39
C PHE A 350 5.15 16.27 9.26
N THR A 351 5.15 15.06 8.71
CA THR A 351 5.65 13.84 9.39
C THR A 351 7.13 13.99 9.71
N ALA A 352 7.94 14.47 8.78
CA ALA A 352 9.36 14.66 9.01
C ALA A 352 9.65 15.73 10.07
N LEU A 353 8.90 16.82 10.10
CA LEU A 353 9.02 17.88 11.11
C LEU A 353 8.60 17.38 12.50
N THR A 354 7.37 16.87 12.61
CA THR A 354 6.78 16.43 13.89
C THR A 354 7.48 15.18 14.42
N GLY A 355 7.76 14.19 13.57
CA GLY A 355 8.47 12.98 13.93
C GLY A 355 9.91 13.23 14.37
N SER A 356 10.64 14.12 13.68
CA SER A 356 11.99 14.52 14.11
C SER A 356 11.96 15.22 15.46
N LEU A 357 10.96 16.07 15.70
CA LEU A 357 10.79 16.77 16.97
C LEU A 357 10.49 15.80 18.11
N VAL A 358 9.54 14.87 17.92
CA VAL A 358 9.15 13.85 18.92
C VAL A 358 10.32 12.90 19.20
N ALA A 359 11.00 12.41 18.17
CA ALA A 359 12.19 11.56 18.32
C ALA A 359 13.34 12.29 19.03
N TYR A 360 13.59 13.56 18.70
CA TYR A 360 14.59 14.39 19.36
C TYR A 360 14.25 14.65 20.82
N ALA A 361 13.00 14.98 21.12
CA ALA A 361 12.48 15.19 22.47
C ALA A 361 12.63 13.91 23.33
N ALA A 362 12.21 12.76 22.81
CA ALA A 362 12.33 11.47 23.47
C ALA A 362 13.80 11.07 23.70
N ALA A 363 14.67 11.29 22.71
CA ALA A 363 16.09 11.00 22.81
C ALA A 363 16.81 11.92 23.81
N LEU A 364 16.46 13.21 23.86
CA LEU A 364 16.98 14.15 24.84
C LEU A 364 16.54 13.76 26.27
N ALA A 365 15.26 13.40 26.43
CA ALA A 365 14.70 12.94 27.70
C ALA A 365 15.36 11.63 28.19
N THR A 366 15.85 10.76 27.31
CA THR A 366 16.47 9.49 27.72
C THR A 366 17.99 9.56 27.84
N ALA A 367 18.68 10.19 26.87
CA ALA A 367 20.14 10.23 26.79
C ALA A 367 20.80 11.34 27.63
N ARG A 368 20.10 12.47 27.86
CA ARG A 368 20.69 13.67 28.51
C ARG A 368 20.07 14.05 29.85
N SER A 369 19.09 13.28 30.33
CA SER A 369 18.45 13.51 31.63
C SER A 369 19.02 12.62 32.74
N GLN A 370 18.82 13.04 33.99
CA GLN A 370 19.00 12.21 35.18
C GLN A 370 17.70 11.49 35.60
N LEU A 371 16.74 11.29 34.67
CA LEU A 371 15.54 10.52 34.97
C LEU A 371 15.91 9.10 35.46
N SER A 372 15.06 8.55 36.33
CA SER A 372 15.25 7.19 36.85
C SER A 372 15.31 6.18 35.70
N SER A 373 16.06 5.10 35.91
CA SER A 373 16.20 4.03 34.92
C SER A 373 14.86 3.46 34.47
N ARG A 374 13.87 3.38 35.38
CA ARG A 374 12.49 2.95 35.06
C ARG A 374 11.80 3.87 34.05
N LEU A 375 11.88 5.19 34.23
CA LEU A 375 11.25 6.13 33.30
C LEU A 375 11.90 6.08 31.91
N LYS A 376 13.23 5.95 31.86
CA LYS A 376 13.96 5.77 30.59
C LYS A 376 13.53 4.49 29.89
N SER A 377 13.35 3.40 30.65
CA SER A 377 12.86 2.13 30.13
C SER A 377 11.49 2.24 29.48
N VAL A 378 10.58 3.12 29.95
CA VAL A 378 9.26 3.30 29.32
C VAL A 378 9.39 3.79 27.87
N ILE A 379 10.22 4.80 27.59
CA ILE A 379 10.43 5.28 26.21
C ILE A 379 11.12 4.22 25.37
N GLU A 380 12.05 3.45 25.95
CA GLU A 380 12.69 2.32 25.27
C GLU A 380 11.67 1.24 24.91
N SER A 381 10.73 0.93 25.81
CA SER A 381 9.62 0.01 25.56
C SER A 381 8.66 0.54 24.50
N ILE A 382 8.32 1.83 24.51
CA ILE A 382 7.51 2.46 23.46
C ILE A 382 8.19 2.28 22.09
N ALA A 383 9.48 2.62 21.99
CA ALA A 383 10.22 2.44 20.75
C ALA A 383 10.24 0.98 20.29
N LEU A 384 10.40 0.04 21.22
CA LEU A 384 10.33 -1.39 20.92
C LEU A 384 8.95 -1.79 20.38
N VAL A 385 7.87 -1.41 21.07
CA VAL A 385 6.49 -1.74 20.67
C VAL A 385 6.17 -1.13 19.30
N THR A 386 6.54 0.12 19.04
CA THR A 386 6.31 0.76 17.72
C THR A 386 7.03 0.05 16.58
N ASN A 387 8.18 -0.58 16.85
CA ASN A 387 8.90 -1.37 15.86
C ASN A 387 8.22 -2.71 15.59
N THR A 388 7.45 -3.21 16.56
CA THR A 388 6.80 -4.53 16.52
C THR A 388 5.46 -4.51 15.81
N ILE A 389 4.75 -3.40 15.81
CA ILE A 389 3.39 -3.39 15.29
C ILE A 389 3.44 -3.17 13.77
N PRO A 390 2.90 -4.10 12.96
CA PRO A 390 2.81 -3.93 11.52
C PRO A 390 1.99 -2.69 11.16
N GLY A 391 2.35 -2.00 10.07
CA GLY A 391 1.64 -0.82 9.61
C GLY A 391 0.13 -1.04 9.40
N MET A 392 -0.26 -2.20 8.82
CA MET A 392 -1.67 -2.57 8.65
C MET A 392 -2.43 -2.59 9.98
N VAL A 393 -1.82 -3.18 11.01
CA VAL A 393 -2.40 -3.31 12.35
C VAL A 393 -2.57 -1.93 13.01
N ILE A 394 -1.58 -1.04 12.86
CA ILE A 394 -1.69 0.35 13.31
C ILE A 394 -2.84 1.08 12.59
N GLY A 395 -2.93 0.93 11.26
CA GLY A 395 -3.97 1.56 10.45
C GLY A 395 -5.38 1.17 10.88
N ILE A 396 -5.62 -0.12 11.10
CA ILE A 396 -6.92 -0.63 11.57
C ILE A 396 -7.22 -0.18 13.00
N ALA A 397 -6.22 -0.23 13.89
CA ALA A 397 -6.38 0.27 15.25
C ALA A 397 -6.80 1.75 15.26
N PHE A 398 -6.23 2.56 14.35
CA PHE A 398 -6.60 3.96 14.19
C PHE A 398 -8.00 4.14 13.60
N LEU A 399 -8.37 3.34 12.59
CA LEU A 399 -9.73 3.32 12.04
C LEU A 399 -10.74 3.10 13.18
N PHE A 400 -10.60 2.05 13.99
CA PHE A 400 -11.56 1.79 15.07
C PHE A 400 -11.58 2.85 16.18
N THR A 401 -10.44 3.49 16.45
CA THR A 401 -10.35 4.48 17.54
C THR A 401 -10.90 5.84 17.14
N PHE A 402 -10.73 6.22 15.88
CA PHE A 402 -10.96 7.60 15.42
C PHE A 402 -12.12 7.74 14.44
N SER A 403 -12.75 6.64 13.97
CA SER A 403 -14.02 6.70 13.25
C SER A 403 -15.11 7.40 14.10
N GLY A 404 -15.89 8.27 13.48
CA GLY A 404 -16.92 9.11 14.12
C GLY A 404 -16.37 10.34 14.87
N THR A 405 -15.04 10.53 14.92
CA THR A 405 -14.43 11.67 15.63
C THR A 405 -14.12 12.84 14.67
N PRO A 406 -14.02 14.10 15.16
CA PRO A 406 -13.70 15.26 14.30
C PRO A 406 -12.33 15.21 13.61
N ILE A 407 -11.47 14.27 14.01
CA ILE A 407 -10.13 14.08 13.44
C ILE A 407 -10.05 12.94 12.42
N GLN A 408 -11.16 12.21 12.20
CA GLN A 408 -11.27 11.21 11.13
C GLN A 408 -10.99 11.87 9.77
N ASN A 409 -10.32 11.15 8.87
CA ASN A 409 -10.03 11.62 7.50
C ASN A 409 -9.29 12.97 7.45
N THR A 410 -8.45 13.29 8.45
CA THR A 410 -7.63 14.53 8.47
C THR A 410 -6.16 14.27 8.17
N PHE A 411 -5.44 15.27 7.65
CA PHE A 411 -3.98 15.16 7.50
C PHE A 411 -3.28 14.92 8.83
N PHE A 412 -3.87 15.40 9.93
CA PHE A 412 -3.33 15.23 11.28
C PHE A 412 -3.23 13.74 11.67
N ILE A 413 -4.29 12.96 11.45
CA ILE A 413 -4.29 11.55 11.83
C ILE A 413 -3.27 10.74 11.01
N ILE A 414 -3.14 11.03 9.71
CA ILE A 414 -2.16 10.40 8.83
C ILE A 414 -0.72 10.74 9.27
N VAL A 415 -0.46 12.01 9.59
CA VAL A 415 0.86 12.45 10.07
C VAL A 415 1.22 11.75 11.38
N ILE A 416 0.32 11.74 12.37
CA ILE A 416 0.57 11.11 13.67
C ILE A 416 0.74 9.58 13.53
N CYS A 417 -0.09 8.93 12.70
CA CYS A 417 0.05 7.51 12.38
C CYS A 417 1.45 7.19 11.85
N ASN A 418 1.94 7.96 10.88
CA ASN A 418 3.31 7.78 10.35
C ASN A 418 4.39 8.07 11.39
N VAL A 419 4.21 9.08 12.25
CA VAL A 419 5.18 9.38 13.33
C VAL A 419 5.28 8.21 14.30
N VAL A 420 4.15 7.64 14.72
CA VAL A 420 4.09 6.51 15.64
C VAL A 420 4.69 5.26 15.00
N HIS A 421 4.30 4.94 13.76
CA HIS A 421 4.78 3.77 13.02
C HIS A 421 6.30 3.79 12.81
N PHE A 422 6.87 4.94 12.46
CA PHE A 422 8.30 5.06 12.17
C PHE A 422 9.15 5.55 13.35
N PHE A 423 8.61 5.60 14.58
CA PHE A 423 9.28 6.24 15.71
C PHE A 423 10.63 5.62 16.11
N SER A 424 10.70 4.27 16.11
CA SER A 424 11.80 3.52 16.73
C SER A 424 13.18 3.85 16.13
N THR A 425 13.33 3.75 14.81
CA THR A 425 14.62 3.95 14.12
C THR A 425 15.17 5.38 14.31
N PRO A 426 14.40 6.45 14.04
CA PRO A 426 14.73 7.83 14.39
C PRO A 426 15.12 8.06 15.85
N TYR A 427 14.34 7.51 16.78
CA TYR A 427 14.62 7.63 18.20
C TYR A 427 15.98 7.01 18.56
N LEU A 428 16.27 5.79 18.09
CA LEU A 428 17.54 5.11 18.32
C LEU A 428 18.73 5.84 17.71
N MET A 429 18.59 6.34 16.47
CA MET A 429 19.62 7.16 15.81
C MET A 429 19.94 8.40 16.64
N MET A 430 18.91 9.12 17.07
CA MET A 430 19.10 10.35 17.85
C MET A 430 19.63 10.07 19.25
N LYS A 431 19.13 9.04 19.94
CA LYS A 431 19.63 8.61 21.25
C LYS A 431 21.11 8.23 21.17
N SER A 432 21.52 7.48 20.16
CA SER A 432 22.91 7.08 19.94
C SER A 432 23.83 8.29 19.71
N SER A 433 23.39 9.25 18.87
CA SER A 433 24.12 10.50 18.62
C SER A 433 24.26 11.35 19.87
N LEU A 434 23.16 11.55 20.61
CA LEU A 434 23.15 12.32 21.84
C LEU A 434 23.93 11.64 22.97
N ALA A 435 23.88 10.33 23.12
CA ALA A 435 24.62 9.61 24.17
C ALA A 435 26.15 9.68 23.97
N LYS A 436 26.62 9.77 22.72
CA LYS A 436 28.04 9.81 22.38
C LYS A 436 28.72 11.18 22.56
N MET A 437 27.97 12.28 22.64
CA MET A 437 28.60 13.61 22.78
C MET A 437 29.09 13.87 24.21
N ASN A 438 30.11 14.71 24.37
CA ASN A 438 30.69 15.01 25.67
C ASN A 438 29.67 15.73 26.58
N ALA A 439 29.45 15.21 27.79
CA ALA A 439 28.57 15.82 28.78
C ALA A 439 29.14 17.14 29.33
N SER A 440 30.46 17.36 29.28
CA SER A 440 31.10 18.57 29.80
C SER A 440 30.65 19.85 29.11
N TRP A 441 30.24 19.77 27.84
CA TRP A 441 29.78 20.93 27.07
C TRP A 441 28.56 21.62 27.68
N GLU A 442 27.64 20.84 28.27
CA GLU A 442 26.48 21.39 28.96
C GLU A 442 26.88 22.06 30.27
N THR A 443 27.78 21.43 31.03
CA THR A 443 28.30 21.97 32.29
C THR A 443 29.04 23.28 32.06
N THR A 444 29.88 23.36 31.02
CA THR A 444 30.60 24.60 30.65
C THR A 444 29.62 25.70 30.23
N ALA A 445 28.61 25.41 29.41
CA ALA A 445 27.61 26.41 29.02
C ALA A 445 26.82 26.96 30.22
N LEU A 446 26.46 26.08 31.16
CA LEU A 446 25.82 26.45 32.42
C LEU A 446 26.71 27.36 33.28
N LEU A 447 28.01 27.05 33.39
CA LEU A 447 28.98 27.90 34.10
C LEU A 447 29.14 29.28 33.44
N MET A 448 28.95 29.38 32.11
CA MET A 448 28.95 30.64 31.37
C MET A 448 27.62 31.41 31.46
N GLY A 449 26.64 30.94 32.24
CA GLY A 449 25.35 31.60 32.45
C GLY A 449 24.29 31.33 31.37
N ASP A 450 24.51 30.37 30.46
CA ASP A 450 23.46 29.96 29.52
C ASP A 450 22.33 29.23 30.28
N SER A 451 21.06 29.55 29.95
CA SER A 451 19.91 28.77 30.41
C SER A 451 19.84 27.42 29.70
N TRP A 452 19.16 26.43 30.27
CA TRP A 452 19.07 25.08 29.69
C TRP A 452 18.59 25.07 28.23
N LEU A 453 17.53 25.82 27.93
CA LEU A 453 17.01 25.94 26.57
C LEU A 453 18.03 26.60 25.62
N LYS A 454 18.78 27.61 26.10
CA LYS A 454 19.88 28.22 25.34
C LYS A 454 20.99 27.20 25.10
N THR A 455 21.37 26.40 26.10
CA THR A 455 22.38 25.35 25.97
C THR A 455 21.99 24.32 24.92
N ILE A 456 20.72 23.86 24.90
CA ILE A 456 20.25 22.90 23.89
C ILE A 456 20.35 23.51 22.50
N VAL A 457 19.73 24.66 22.28
CA VAL A 457 19.65 25.30 20.96
C VAL A 457 21.02 25.77 20.45
N ARG A 458 21.94 26.14 21.35
CA ARG A 458 23.26 26.69 20.99
C ARG A 458 24.37 25.65 20.93
N VAL A 459 24.29 24.60 21.74
CA VAL A 459 25.37 23.61 21.91
C VAL A 459 24.94 22.24 21.44
N VAL A 460 23.83 21.69 21.96
CA VAL A 460 23.43 20.30 21.69
C VAL A 460 22.90 20.14 20.26
N THR A 461 21.89 20.92 19.87
CA THR A 461 21.23 20.81 18.56
C THR A 461 22.18 21.04 17.38
N PRO A 462 23.08 22.04 17.38
CA PRO A 462 24.00 22.25 16.26
C PRO A 462 25.04 21.12 16.09
N ASN A 463 25.39 20.44 17.17
CA ASN A 463 26.26 19.27 17.12
C ASN A 463 25.49 18.00 16.69
N ALA A 464 24.18 17.94 16.92
CA ALA A 464 23.30 16.84 16.49
C ALA A 464 22.73 17.01 15.08
N VAL A 465 22.97 18.15 14.41
CA VAL A 465 22.25 18.53 13.18
C VAL A 465 22.41 17.52 12.03
N SER A 466 23.57 16.86 11.93
CA SER A 466 23.79 15.84 10.90
C SER A 466 22.88 14.63 11.11
N THR A 467 22.76 14.15 12.35
CA THR A 467 21.79 13.09 12.71
C THR A 467 20.35 13.57 12.58
N LEU A 468 20.08 14.84 12.91
CA LEU A 468 18.73 15.41 12.80
C LEU A 468 18.26 15.50 11.34
N LEU A 469 19.16 15.86 10.41
CA LEU A 469 18.88 15.84 8.97
C LEU A 469 18.67 14.42 8.45
N GLU A 470 19.42 13.44 8.97
CA GLU A 470 19.25 12.02 8.62
C GLU A 470 17.90 11.48 9.13
N VAL A 471 17.53 11.80 10.37
CA VAL A 471 16.21 11.50 10.95
C VAL A 471 15.08 12.16 10.14
N PHE A 472 15.25 13.41 9.77
CA PHE A 472 14.28 14.13 8.93
C PHE A 472 14.10 13.45 7.58
N SER A 473 15.21 13.14 6.90
CA SER A 473 15.22 12.44 5.62
C SER A 473 14.55 11.06 5.73
N TYR A 474 14.79 10.34 6.82
CA TYR A 474 14.18 9.04 7.08
C TYR A 474 12.64 9.14 7.18
N TYR A 475 12.11 10.04 8.01
CA TYR A 475 10.66 10.22 8.10
C TYR A 475 10.05 10.69 6.78
N PHE A 476 10.70 11.61 6.07
CA PHE A 476 10.21 12.12 4.79
C PHE A 476 10.07 11.00 3.75
N VAL A 477 11.13 10.22 3.54
CA VAL A 477 11.14 9.14 2.54
C VAL A 477 10.14 8.05 2.90
N ASN A 478 10.09 7.61 4.17
CA ASN A 478 9.16 6.56 4.57
C ASN A 478 7.70 7.05 4.47
N ALA A 479 7.39 8.28 4.87
CA ALA A 479 6.04 8.83 4.73
C ALA A 479 5.56 8.93 3.27
N MET A 480 6.46 9.20 2.32
CA MET A 480 6.15 9.23 0.87
C MET A 480 5.83 7.84 0.30
N VAL A 481 6.34 6.78 0.93
CA VAL A 481 6.38 5.41 0.37
C VAL A 481 5.38 4.48 1.08
N THR A 482 4.82 4.89 2.21
CA THR A 482 3.98 4.04 3.06
C THR A 482 2.58 3.86 2.49
N VAL A 483 2.14 2.61 2.34
CA VAL A 483 0.76 2.22 1.98
C VAL A 483 0.01 1.67 3.19
N SER A 484 0.59 0.66 3.86
CA SER A 484 -0.12 -0.27 4.76
C SER A 484 -0.94 0.37 5.88
N ALA A 485 -0.40 1.38 6.57
CA ALA A 485 -1.13 2.04 7.64
C ALA A 485 -2.12 3.10 7.12
N VAL A 486 -1.78 3.73 6.00
CA VAL A 486 -2.49 4.91 5.47
C VAL A 486 -3.75 4.51 4.70
N ILE A 487 -3.77 3.32 4.11
CA ILE A 487 -4.91 2.82 3.32
C ILE A 487 -6.22 2.76 4.11
N PHE A 488 -6.16 2.49 5.42
CA PHE A 488 -7.35 2.41 6.28
C PHE A 488 -7.83 3.77 6.81
N ILE A 489 -7.00 4.83 6.75
CA ILE A 489 -7.31 6.12 7.40
C ILE A 489 -7.37 7.29 6.43
N ALA A 490 -7.06 7.06 5.15
CA ALA A 490 -7.12 8.09 4.12
C ALA A 490 -8.56 8.29 3.62
N GLY A 491 -9.11 9.48 3.83
CA GLY A 491 -10.35 9.93 3.18
C GLY A 491 -10.11 10.54 1.79
N ALA A 492 -11.18 10.98 1.14
CA ALA A 492 -11.15 11.57 -0.19
C ALA A 492 -10.37 12.89 -0.22
N ARG A 493 -10.51 13.74 0.81
CA ARG A 493 -9.78 15.01 0.89
C ARG A 493 -8.29 14.83 1.20
N THR A 494 -7.95 13.76 1.92
CA THR A 494 -6.60 13.54 2.47
C THR A 494 -5.81 12.46 1.75
N MET A 495 -6.30 12.02 0.59
CA MET A 495 -5.66 10.99 -0.20
C MET A 495 -4.20 11.35 -0.54
N VAL A 496 -3.33 10.34 -0.42
CA VAL A 496 -1.90 10.41 -0.74
C VAL A 496 -1.58 9.52 -1.95
N ILE A 497 -0.40 9.69 -2.55
CA ILE A 497 -0.02 9.01 -3.80
C ILE A 497 -0.09 7.49 -3.63
N THR A 498 0.34 6.96 -2.48
CA THR A 498 0.36 5.52 -2.23
C THR A 498 -1.03 4.90 -2.24
N THR A 499 -2.01 5.56 -1.60
CA THR A 499 -3.41 5.12 -1.62
C THR A 499 -4.04 5.33 -2.99
N LYS A 500 -3.67 6.40 -3.71
CA LYS A 500 -4.12 6.64 -5.10
C LYS A 500 -3.53 5.62 -6.08
N ILE A 501 -2.29 5.17 -5.88
CA ILE A 501 -1.69 4.08 -6.67
C ILE A 501 -2.50 2.80 -6.49
N LYS A 502 -2.91 2.47 -5.25
CA LYS A 502 -3.80 1.32 -5.00
C LYS A 502 -5.16 1.49 -5.72
N GLU A 503 -5.74 2.67 -5.67
CA GLU A 503 -7.01 2.95 -6.36
C GLU A 503 -6.86 2.79 -7.87
N LEU A 504 -5.83 3.41 -8.47
CA LEU A 504 -5.52 3.26 -9.89
C LEU A 504 -5.22 1.81 -10.27
N GLN A 505 -4.68 1.02 -9.33
CA GLN A 505 -4.46 -0.42 -9.53
C GLN A 505 -5.77 -1.17 -9.70
N TYR A 506 -6.80 -0.84 -8.91
CA TYR A 506 -8.11 -1.47 -9.03
C TYR A 506 -8.72 -1.22 -10.42
N TYR A 507 -8.54 -0.01 -10.96
CA TYR A 507 -8.93 0.36 -12.32
C TYR A 507 -7.86 0.02 -13.38
N THR A 508 -6.79 -0.67 -13.00
CA THR A 508 -5.65 -1.10 -13.84
C THR A 508 -5.05 0.03 -14.71
N LYS A 509 -4.99 1.24 -14.16
CA LYS A 509 -4.41 2.46 -14.78
C LYS A 509 -2.90 2.50 -14.59
N PHE A 510 -2.21 1.59 -15.26
CA PHE A 510 -0.79 1.33 -15.03
C PHE A 510 0.13 2.47 -15.48
N ASN A 511 -0.24 3.20 -16.54
CA ASN A 511 0.54 4.33 -17.03
C ASN A 511 0.66 5.42 -15.96
N GLU A 512 -0.47 5.79 -15.34
CA GLU A 512 -0.55 6.75 -14.26
C GLU A 512 0.19 6.25 -13.01
N ILE A 513 0.07 4.96 -12.66
CA ILE A 513 0.83 4.35 -11.56
C ILE A 513 2.34 4.53 -11.76
N PHE A 514 2.85 4.24 -12.96
CA PHE A 514 4.28 4.36 -13.26
C PHE A 514 4.75 5.83 -13.24
N VAL A 515 3.96 6.78 -13.77
CA VAL A 515 4.26 8.21 -13.66
C VAL A 515 4.32 8.66 -12.20
N LEU A 516 3.32 8.30 -11.38
CA LEU A 516 3.30 8.64 -9.96
C LEU A 516 4.47 8.01 -9.19
N SER A 517 4.81 6.77 -9.52
CA SER A 517 5.98 6.06 -8.95
C SER A 517 7.29 6.76 -9.30
N LEU A 518 7.43 7.23 -10.55
CA LEU A 518 8.58 8.02 -10.99
C LEU A 518 8.67 9.36 -10.25
N LEU A 519 7.54 10.03 -10.01
CA LEU A 519 7.49 11.25 -9.22
C LEU A 519 7.93 11.02 -7.77
N ILE A 520 7.52 9.91 -7.14
CA ILE A 520 8.00 9.52 -5.81
C ILE A 520 9.52 9.30 -5.83
N LEU A 521 10.03 8.52 -6.80
CA LEU A 521 11.45 8.22 -6.92
C LEU A 521 12.30 9.49 -7.05
N ILE A 522 11.91 10.40 -7.96
CA ILE A 522 12.61 11.66 -8.19
C ILE A 522 12.59 12.52 -6.92
N THR A 523 11.44 12.62 -6.26
CA THR A 523 11.28 13.41 -5.03
C THR A 523 12.13 12.86 -3.89
N ASN A 524 12.14 11.54 -3.71
CA ASN A 524 12.93 10.88 -2.67
C ASN A 524 14.44 10.95 -2.95
N LEU A 525 14.86 10.82 -4.21
CA LEU A 525 16.26 11.04 -4.61
C LEU A 525 16.68 12.49 -4.37
N ALA A 526 15.85 13.46 -4.74
CA ALA A 526 16.10 14.88 -4.52
C ALA A 526 16.20 15.19 -3.01
N ALA A 527 15.28 14.68 -2.20
CA ALA A 527 15.30 14.84 -0.75
C ALA A 527 16.56 14.22 -0.13
N LYS A 528 16.88 12.97 -0.47
CA LYS A 528 18.06 12.27 0.06
C LYS A 528 19.37 12.94 -0.37
N GLY A 529 19.44 13.42 -1.62
CA GLY A 529 20.57 14.19 -2.13
C GLY A 529 20.73 15.53 -1.42
N LEU A 530 19.64 16.28 -1.25
CA LEU A 530 19.62 17.58 -0.56
C LEU A 530 20.04 17.44 0.90
N PHE A 531 19.41 16.54 1.66
CA PHE A 531 19.72 16.35 3.08
C PHE A 531 21.08 15.70 3.29
N GLY A 532 21.49 14.80 2.40
CA GLY A 532 22.84 14.23 2.39
C GLY A 532 23.92 15.29 2.15
N TYR A 533 23.71 16.21 1.22
CA TYR A 533 24.60 17.35 0.98
C TYR A 533 24.68 18.29 2.20
N LEU A 534 23.53 18.60 2.81
CA LEU A 534 23.46 19.42 4.02
C LEU A 534 24.15 18.76 5.23
N ALA A 535 24.07 17.43 5.35
CA ALA A 535 24.71 16.66 6.41
C ALA A 535 26.22 16.46 6.19
N GLY A 536 26.66 16.22 4.94
CA GLY A 536 28.04 15.92 4.56
C GLY A 536 29.00 17.11 4.58
N GLY A 537 28.51 18.32 4.84
CA GLY A 537 29.29 19.56 4.86
C GLY A 537 30.24 19.67 6.06
N ARG A 538 31.40 18.99 6.02
CA ARG A 538 32.65 19.50 6.60
C ARG A 538 33.10 20.73 5.81
N CYS A 539 32.40 21.85 5.94
CA CYS A 539 32.77 23.10 5.27
C CYS A 539 32.76 24.30 6.23
N LYS A 540 33.95 24.88 6.37
CA LYS A 540 34.39 26.09 7.11
C LYS A 540 33.29 26.95 7.78
N ASN A 541 33.52 27.17 9.07
CA ASN A 541 32.83 27.97 10.10
C ASN A 541 32.14 29.31 9.71
N LYS A 542 32.34 29.88 8.51
CA LYS A 542 31.79 31.19 8.13
C LYS A 542 30.37 31.14 7.53
N ARG A 543 30.02 30.13 6.71
CA ARG A 543 28.67 30.03 6.08
C ARG A 543 27.59 29.46 7.01
N ARG A 544 27.99 28.69 8.03
CA ARG A 544 27.09 28.04 9.01
C ARG A 544 26.36 29.06 9.90
N LYS A 545 26.98 30.20 10.24
CA LYS A 545 26.35 31.26 11.05
C LYS A 545 25.17 31.93 10.33
N THR A 546 25.26 32.17 9.03
CA THR A 546 24.19 32.79 8.23
C THR A 546 23.04 31.80 8.01
N ILE A 547 23.35 30.55 7.69
CA ILE A 547 22.34 29.50 7.49
C ILE A 547 21.64 29.12 8.80
N MET A 548 22.36 29.01 9.93
CA MET A 548 21.75 28.77 11.26
C MET A 548 20.88 29.93 11.75
N LYS A 549 21.16 31.17 11.35
CA LYS A 549 20.30 32.32 11.69
C LYS A 549 18.94 32.21 10.98
N ASN A 550 18.93 31.70 9.75
CA ASN A 550 17.71 31.42 8.98
C ASN A 550 17.04 30.11 9.42
N TRP A 551 17.80 29.09 9.80
CA TRP A 551 17.28 27.82 10.33
C TRP A 551 16.68 27.95 11.72
N LYS A 552 17.17 28.84 12.59
CA LYS A 552 16.49 29.15 13.86
C LYS A 552 15.12 29.76 13.60
N LYS A 553 15.01 30.65 12.61
CA LYS A 553 13.72 31.19 12.17
C LYS A 553 12.85 30.10 11.53
N ALA A 554 13.40 29.23 10.69
CA ALA A 554 12.67 28.15 10.02
C ALA A 554 12.26 27.00 10.95
N ALA A 555 13.03 26.67 11.99
CA ALA A 555 12.70 25.65 12.98
C ALA A 555 11.72 26.19 14.03
N VAL A 556 11.84 27.46 14.42
CA VAL A 556 10.84 28.13 15.26
C VAL A 556 9.54 28.34 14.46
N MET A 557 9.61 28.80 13.20
CA MET A 557 8.46 28.82 12.29
C MET A 557 7.96 27.43 11.95
N GLY A 558 8.80 26.40 11.94
CA GLY A 558 8.41 25.01 11.67
C GLY A 558 7.71 24.35 12.86
N CYS A 559 8.14 24.66 14.09
CA CYS A 559 7.42 24.30 15.31
C CYS A 559 6.14 25.13 15.45
N LEU A 560 6.18 26.45 15.16
CA LEU A 560 4.97 27.27 15.08
C LEU A 560 4.05 26.77 13.97
N ALA A 561 4.56 26.32 12.83
CA ALA A 561 3.79 25.79 11.71
C ALA A 561 3.27 24.38 11.98
N ALA A 562 3.96 23.56 12.78
CA ALA A 562 3.44 22.28 13.24
C ALA A 562 2.34 22.46 14.29
N VAL A 563 2.50 23.43 15.19
CA VAL A 563 1.47 23.83 16.16
C VAL A 563 0.31 24.56 15.47
N LEU A 564 0.60 25.39 14.46
CA LEU A 564 -0.38 26.06 13.61
C LEU A 564 -1.01 25.10 12.60
N ALA A 565 -0.36 24.01 12.19
CA ALA A 565 -0.97 22.95 11.37
C ALA A 565 -1.82 22.03 12.24
N ALA A 566 -1.45 21.77 13.49
CA ALA A 566 -2.34 21.16 14.47
C ALA A 566 -3.53 22.08 14.77
N ALA A 567 -3.30 23.39 14.92
CA ALA A 567 -4.37 24.36 15.13
C ALA A 567 -5.21 24.61 13.86
N ALA A 568 -4.62 24.62 12.66
CA ALA A 568 -5.29 24.83 11.37
C ALA A 568 -5.89 23.54 10.78
N ALA A 569 -5.48 22.36 11.24
CA ALA A 569 -6.24 21.13 11.05
C ALA A 569 -7.49 21.11 11.94
N VAL A 570 -7.44 21.75 13.12
CA VAL A 570 -8.61 21.93 14.01
C VAL A 570 -9.47 23.15 13.62
N THR A 571 -8.90 24.18 13.00
CA THR A 571 -9.58 25.42 12.56
C THR A 571 -9.70 25.57 11.05
N GLY A 572 -9.39 24.51 10.30
CA GLY A 572 -9.47 24.42 8.85
C GLY A 572 -10.89 24.47 8.27
N CYS A 573 -11.88 24.85 9.08
CA CYS A 573 -13.12 25.44 8.63
C CYS A 573 -12.86 26.85 8.05
N GLN A 574 -12.09 26.94 6.96
CA GLN A 574 -12.33 28.05 6.03
C GLN A 574 -13.66 27.76 5.34
N LYS A 575 -14.60 28.69 5.47
CA LYS A 575 -15.83 28.81 4.66
C LYS A 575 -15.48 28.89 3.16
N LYS A 576 -15.05 27.79 2.55
CA LYS A 576 -15.49 27.45 1.21
C LYS A 576 -16.86 26.82 1.39
N GLU A 577 -17.82 27.12 0.50
CA GLU A 577 -19.05 26.32 0.42
C GLU A 577 -18.64 24.83 0.49
N ALA A 578 -19.25 24.09 1.42
CA ALA A 578 -18.88 22.71 1.67
C ALA A 578 -19.09 21.93 0.37
N GLN A 579 -17.99 21.62 -0.32
CA GLN A 579 -18.05 20.82 -1.54
C GLN A 579 -18.74 19.49 -1.22
N VAL A 580 -19.70 19.09 -2.04
CA VAL A 580 -20.38 17.79 -1.92
C VAL A 580 -19.34 16.70 -2.16
N ILE A 581 -19.20 15.79 -1.22
CA ILE A 581 -18.30 14.64 -1.38
C ILE A 581 -19.10 13.51 -2.00
N ILE A 582 -18.73 13.11 -3.21
CA ILE A 582 -19.39 12.03 -3.95
C ILE A 582 -18.49 10.81 -3.88
N TYR A 583 -18.94 9.70 -3.29
CA TYR A 583 -18.21 8.43 -3.39
C TYR A 583 -18.85 7.54 -4.45
N SER A 584 -18.03 6.81 -5.21
CA SER A 584 -18.51 6.01 -6.33
C SER A 584 -17.69 4.73 -6.47
N ASN A 585 -18.34 3.64 -6.86
CA ASN A 585 -17.67 2.43 -7.36
C ASN A 585 -17.71 2.31 -8.89
N ALA A 586 -18.22 3.32 -9.58
CA ALA A 586 -18.43 3.28 -11.01
C ALA A 586 -17.11 3.38 -11.78
N ASP A 587 -17.08 2.78 -12.97
CA ASP A 587 -15.96 2.88 -13.90
C ASP A 587 -15.78 4.31 -14.43
N ASP A 588 -14.59 4.61 -14.97
CA ASP A 588 -14.19 5.96 -15.36
C ASP A 588 -15.16 6.61 -16.35
N GLU A 589 -15.71 5.87 -17.32
CA GLU A 589 -16.64 6.40 -18.31
C GLU A 589 -17.93 6.89 -17.63
N ALA A 590 -18.42 6.14 -16.65
CA ALA A 590 -19.58 6.55 -15.87
C ALA A 590 -19.27 7.77 -15.01
N VAL A 591 -18.06 7.81 -14.43
CA VAL A 591 -17.57 8.92 -13.62
C VAL A 591 -17.43 10.19 -14.45
N GLU A 592 -16.84 10.12 -15.64
CA GLU A 592 -16.71 11.27 -16.54
C GLU A 592 -18.08 11.76 -17.02
N ALA A 593 -19.01 10.86 -17.39
CA ALA A 593 -20.38 11.26 -17.73
C ALA A 593 -21.10 11.96 -16.57
N MET A 594 -20.94 11.45 -15.34
CA MET A 594 -21.46 12.11 -14.14
C MET A 594 -20.82 13.49 -13.92
N LYS A 595 -19.51 13.61 -14.09
CA LYS A 595 -18.79 14.89 -13.97
C LYS A 595 -19.21 15.88 -15.05
N HIS A 596 -19.33 15.47 -16.31
CA HIS A 596 -19.82 16.31 -17.40
C HIS A 596 -21.23 16.81 -17.13
N ALA A 597 -22.11 15.95 -16.62
CA ALA A 597 -23.44 16.34 -16.20
C ALA A 597 -23.40 17.40 -15.09
N LEU A 598 -22.59 17.18 -14.04
CA LEU A 598 -22.46 18.12 -12.93
C LEU A 598 -21.83 19.46 -13.38
N ASP A 599 -20.72 19.41 -14.11
CA ASP A 599 -19.97 20.58 -14.57
C ASP A 599 -20.80 21.40 -15.57
N GLY A 600 -21.46 20.73 -16.52
CA GLY A 600 -22.36 21.36 -17.49
C GLY A 600 -23.60 22.02 -16.88
N ASN A 601 -24.00 21.59 -15.68
CA ASN A 601 -25.12 22.17 -14.93
C ASN A 601 -24.67 23.10 -13.78
N GLY A 602 -23.42 23.60 -13.81
CA GLY A 602 -22.97 24.65 -12.89
C GLY A 602 -22.52 24.18 -11.51
N TYR A 603 -22.25 22.87 -11.35
CA TYR A 603 -21.66 22.27 -10.16
C TYR A 603 -20.13 22.14 -10.24
N GLY A 604 -19.51 22.58 -11.34
CA GLY A 604 -18.05 22.59 -11.50
C GLY A 604 -17.32 23.24 -10.33
N GLY A 605 -16.42 22.48 -9.69
CA GLY A 605 -15.67 22.92 -8.52
C GLY A 605 -16.46 22.93 -7.19
N LYS A 606 -17.74 22.52 -7.18
CA LYS A 606 -18.58 22.39 -5.98
C LYS A 606 -18.65 20.97 -5.41
N TYR A 607 -17.99 20.00 -6.03
CA TYR A 607 -17.94 18.62 -5.53
C TYR A 607 -16.51 18.07 -5.51
N LEU A 608 -16.32 16.99 -4.75
CA LEU A 608 -15.14 16.15 -4.75
C LEU A 608 -15.59 14.72 -5.02
N PHE A 609 -15.22 14.18 -6.18
CA PHE A 609 -15.66 12.86 -6.63
C PHE A 609 -14.62 11.79 -6.29
N GLN A 610 -14.86 10.84 -5.41
CA GLN A 610 -13.91 9.78 -5.06
C GLN A 610 -14.39 8.42 -5.51
N THR A 611 -13.54 7.71 -6.25
CA THR A 611 -13.80 6.34 -6.66
C THR A 611 -13.11 5.35 -5.72
N PHE A 612 -13.75 4.21 -5.52
CA PHE A 612 -13.29 3.10 -4.69
C PHE A 612 -13.63 1.79 -5.40
N GLY A 613 -13.05 0.66 -4.98
CA GLY A 613 -13.59 -0.63 -5.43
C GLY A 613 -14.99 -0.87 -4.84
N THR A 614 -15.83 -1.65 -5.53
CA THR A 614 -17.19 -1.97 -5.04
C THR A 614 -17.14 -2.53 -3.61
N SER A 615 -16.26 -3.51 -3.37
CA SER A 615 -16.05 -4.09 -2.04
C SER A 615 -15.59 -3.08 -1.00
N GLU A 616 -14.65 -2.22 -1.38
CA GLU A 616 -14.06 -1.23 -0.48
C GLU A 616 -15.07 -0.15 -0.09
N LEU A 617 -15.87 0.35 -1.05
CA LEU A 617 -16.92 1.33 -0.77
C LEU A 617 -18.08 0.71 0.01
N GLY A 618 -18.54 -0.46 -0.40
CA GLY A 618 -19.57 -1.21 0.32
C GLY A 618 -19.15 -1.46 1.77
N GLY A 619 -17.89 -1.86 1.96
CA GLY A 619 -17.35 -2.06 3.29
C GLY A 619 -17.24 -0.79 4.11
N LYS A 620 -16.82 0.32 3.49
CA LYS A 620 -16.75 1.64 4.14
C LYS A 620 -18.14 2.16 4.52
N LEU A 621 -19.16 1.94 3.69
CA LEU A 621 -20.55 2.30 3.98
C LEU A 621 -21.06 1.55 5.22
N LEU A 622 -20.82 0.24 5.29
CA LEU A 622 -21.21 -0.58 6.43
C LEU A 622 -20.39 -0.24 7.69
N ALA A 623 -19.11 0.12 7.55
CA ALA A 623 -18.19 0.46 8.66
C ALA A 623 -18.47 1.82 9.29
N GLU A 624 -18.57 2.85 8.45
CA GLU A 624 -18.61 4.25 8.89
C GLU A 624 -20.06 4.70 9.11
N GLY A 625 -21.05 4.00 8.57
CA GLY A 625 -22.46 4.38 8.73
C GLY A 625 -22.71 5.82 8.26
N THR A 626 -23.56 6.55 8.98
CA THR A 626 -23.83 7.98 8.72
C THR A 626 -22.60 8.89 8.95
N ASP A 627 -21.56 8.39 9.64
CA ASP A 627 -20.31 9.14 9.85
C ASP A 627 -19.36 9.08 8.64
N ILE A 628 -19.75 8.39 7.56
CA ILE A 628 -18.99 8.38 6.31
C ILE A 628 -18.75 9.80 5.78
N GLU A 629 -17.56 10.03 5.23
CA GLU A 629 -17.20 11.35 4.67
C GLU A 629 -18.15 11.79 3.55
N ALA A 630 -18.67 10.85 2.75
CA ALA A 630 -19.51 11.11 1.59
C ALA A 630 -20.85 11.77 1.94
N ASP A 631 -21.31 12.68 1.09
CA ASP A 631 -22.65 13.28 1.16
C ASP A 631 -23.61 12.61 0.15
N LEU A 632 -23.06 12.13 -0.96
CA LEU A 632 -23.74 11.40 -2.03
C LEU A 632 -22.91 10.17 -2.37
N VAL A 633 -23.56 9.03 -2.57
CA VAL A 633 -22.89 7.81 -3.02
C VAL A 633 -23.55 7.24 -4.26
N THR A 634 -22.74 6.74 -5.19
CA THR A 634 -23.20 5.87 -6.29
C THR A 634 -22.61 4.48 -6.07
N MET A 635 -23.47 3.49 -5.82
CA MET A 635 -23.07 2.18 -5.33
C MET A 635 -24.06 1.09 -5.76
N SER A 636 -23.65 -0.17 -5.75
CA SER A 636 -24.51 -1.29 -6.13
C SER A 636 -25.73 -1.33 -5.22
N SER A 637 -26.93 -1.47 -5.79
CA SER A 637 -28.18 -1.32 -5.05
C SER A 637 -28.23 -2.20 -3.80
N PHE A 638 -27.77 -3.44 -3.86
CA PHE A 638 -27.77 -4.36 -2.71
C PHE A 638 -26.94 -3.87 -1.51
N TYR A 639 -25.84 -3.12 -1.73
CA TYR A 639 -25.08 -2.51 -0.64
C TYR A 639 -25.83 -1.33 -0.03
N LEU A 640 -26.49 -0.52 -0.85
CA LEU A 640 -27.32 0.58 -0.36
C LEU A 640 -28.46 0.05 0.50
N GLU A 641 -29.11 -1.02 0.03
CA GLU A 641 -30.20 -1.65 0.78
C GLU A 641 -29.71 -2.24 2.11
N SER A 642 -28.57 -2.93 2.09
CA SER A 642 -27.99 -3.52 3.31
C SER A 642 -27.50 -2.45 4.29
N ALA A 643 -26.90 -1.37 3.79
CA ALA A 643 -26.50 -0.22 4.59
C ALA A 643 -27.72 0.52 5.17
N GLN A 644 -28.82 0.60 4.44
CA GLN A 644 -30.08 1.16 4.95
C GLN A 644 -30.66 0.28 6.06
N GLU A 645 -30.67 -1.03 5.89
CA GLU A 645 -31.19 -1.98 6.89
C GLU A 645 -30.36 -1.99 8.18
N GLN A 646 -29.03 -1.94 8.07
CA GLN A 646 -28.14 -1.98 9.24
C GLN A 646 -28.03 -0.61 9.95
N ASN A 647 -27.89 0.47 9.19
CA ASN A 647 -27.44 1.77 9.70
C ASN A 647 -28.44 2.93 9.45
N HIS A 648 -29.57 2.71 8.75
CA HIS A 648 -30.56 3.75 8.41
C HIS A 648 -29.93 5.02 7.81
N MET A 649 -29.16 4.85 6.75
CA MET A 649 -28.18 5.84 6.28
C MET A 649 -28.68 6.88 5.28
N PHE A 650 -29.78 6.63 4.56
CA PHE A 650 -30.13 7.41 3.38
C PHE A 650 -31.45 8.18 3.54
N LEU A 651 -31.50 9.37 2.92
CA LEU A 651 -32.72 10.17 2.78
C LEU A 651 -33.56 9.69 1.59
N ASP A 652 -34.88 9.82 1.71
CA ASP A 652 -35.77 9.69 0.57
C ASP A 652 -35.47 10.76 -0.47
N LEU A 653 -35.37 10.36 -1.74
CA LEU A 653 -35.12 11.26 -2.86
C LEU A 653 -36.34 12.17 -3.08
N THR A 654 -36.10 13.46 -3.26
CA THR A 654 -37.17 14.47 -3.40
C THR A 654 -37.68 14.63 -4.84
N PHE A 655 -37.15 13.86 -5.78
CA PHE A 655 -37.48 13.92 -7.21
C PHE A 655 -37.93 12.55 -7.70
N ASP A 656 -38.84 12.54 -8.68
CA ASP A 656 -39.27 11.33 -9.37
C ASP A 656 -38.60 11.26 -10.75
N ALA A 657 -37.87 10.18 -10.98
CA ALA A 657 -37.18 9.90 -12.24
C ALA A 657 -37.94 8.92 -13.14
N LYS A 658 -39.08 8.34 -12.68
CA LYS A 658 -39.89 7.35 -13.41
C LYS A 658 -39.09 6.17 -13.99
N PRO A 659 -38.42 5.38 -13.13
CA PRO A 659 -37.73 4.18 -13.57
C PRO A 659 -38.71 3.13 -14.15
N LEU A 660 -38.24 2.33 -15.10
CA LEU A 660 -39.00 1.23 -15.71
C LEU A 660 -39.39 0.14 -14.70
N GLU A 661 -38.60 0.02 -13.63
CA GLU A 661 -38.82 -0.91 -12.51
C GLU A 661 -38.99 -0.13 -11.20
N LYS A 662 -39.62 -0.77 -10.21
CA LYS A 662 -39.87 -0.13 -8.91
C LYS A 662 -38.66 -0.28 -7.99
N TYR A 663 -38.17 0.85 -7.49
CA TYR A 663 -37.08 0.92 -6.50
C TYR A 663 -37.58 1.57 -5.20
N PRO A 664 -36.93 1.30 -4.04
CA PRO A 664 -37.14 2.06 -2.80
C PRO A 664 -36.93 3.56 -2.98
N ALA A 665 -37.58 4.37 -2.14
CA ALA A 665 -37.60 5.84 -2.29
C ALA A 665 -36.25 6.53 -2.03
N TYR A 666 -35.31 5.88 -1.34
CA TYR A 666 -34.03 6.47 -0.92
C TYR A 666 -32.88 6.31 -1.93
N TYR A 667 -33.10 5.61 -3.06
CA TYR A 667 -32.12 5.56 -4.14
C TYR A 667 -32.77 5.50 -5.52
N SER A 668 -31.99 5.83 -6.55
CA SER A 668 -32.42 5.67 -7.94
C SER A 668 -31.27 5.14 -8.80
N PRO A 669 -31.53 4.21 -9.74
CA PRO A 669 -30.49 3.60 -10.57
C PRO A 669 -29.81 4.60 -11.52
N VAL A 670 -28.48 4.53 -11.59
CA VAL A 670 -27.64 5.36 -12.47
C VAL A 670 -27.15 4.55 -13.66
N THR A 671 -26.68 3.32 -13.42
CA THR A 671 -26.23 2.41 -14.48
C THR A 671 -26.83 1.02 -14.29
N ARG A 672 -26.96 0.31 -15.41
CA ARG A 672 -27.35 -1.11 -15.47
C ARG A 672 -26.31 -1.82 -16.31
N GLN A 673 -25.78 -2.91 -15.78
CA GLN A 673 -24.64 -3.62 -16.35
C GLN A 673 -24.97 -5.10 -16.48
N GLU A 674 -24.55 -5.73 -17.57
CA GLU A 674 -24.75 -7.16 -17.82
C GLU A 674 -23.42 -7.89 -18.00
N GLY A 675 -23.38 -9.13 -17.54
CA GLY A 675 -22.24 -10.03 -17.73
C GLY A 675 -22.26 -10.71 -19.09
N ALA A 676 -21.09 -10.94 -19.67
CA ALA A 676 -20.91 -11.74 -20.88
C ALA A 676 -19.53 -12.44 -20.91
N ILE A 677 -19.41 -13.43 -21.78
CA ILE A 677 -18.13 -14.07 -22.11
C ILE A 677 -17.42 -13.19 -23.14
N ILE A 678 -16.12 -12.98 -22.95
CA ILE A 678 -15.27 -12.11 -23.75
C ILE A 678 -14.16 -12.96 -24.35
N LEU A 679 -13.85 -12.78 -25.63
CA LEU A 679 -12.91 -13.60 -26.39
C LEU A 679 -11.81 -12.74 -27.01
N ASN A 680 -10.57 -13.23 -26.97
CA ASN A 680 -9.50 -12.68 -27.82
C ASN A 680 -9.44 -13.49 -29.12
N THR A 681 -9.83 -12.85 -30.23
CA THR A 681 -9.95 -13.53 -31.53
C THR A 681 -8.63 -14.06 -32.10
N GLU A 682 -7.49 -13.49 -31.71
CA GLU A 682 -6.17 -13.95 -32.14
C GLU A 682 -5.73 -15.17 -31.31
N MET A 683 -5.85 -15.09 -29.98
CA MET A 683 -5.51 -16.20 -29.07
C MET A 683 -6.38 -17.45 -29.34
N MET A 684 -7.67 -17.24 -29.59
CA MET A 684 -8.60 -18.34 -29.92
C MET A 684 -8.16 -19.09 -31.18
N LYS A 685 -7.62 -18.38 -32.18
CA LYS A 685 -7.09 -18.97 -33.42
C LYS A 685 -5.73 -19.64 -33.21
N GLU A 686 -4.82 -18.97 -32.50
CA GLU A 686 -3.46 -19.46 -32.22
C GLU A 686 -3.50 -20.79 -31.47
N HIS A 687 -4.35 -20.89 -30.45
CA HIS A 687 -4.50 -22.08 -29.62
C HIS A 687 -5.55 -23.07 -30.15
N GLN A 688 -6.21 -22.78 -31.28
CA GLN A 688 -7.25 -23.63 -31.89
C GLN A 688 -8.38 -23.99 -30.91
N LEU A 689 -8.81 -23.00 -30.13
CA LEU A 689 -9.80 -23.20 -29.07
C LEU A 689 -11.23 -23.23 -29.64
N PRO A 690 -12.12 -24.08 -29.11
CA PRO A 690 -13.53 -24.01 -29.46
C PRO A 690 -14.10 -22.65 -29.01
N THR A 691 -15.09 -22.11 -29.72
CA THR A 691 -15.80 -20.91 -29.26
C THR A 691 -16.85 -21.33 -28.21
N PRO A 692 -16.83 -20.77 -26.99
CA PRO A 692 -17.82 -21.14 -25.97
C PRO A 692 -19.19 -20.54 -26.34
N SER A 693 -20.25 -21.26 -26.01
CA SER A 693 -21.65 -20.82 -26.15
C SER A 693 -22.33 -20.60 -24.80
N SER A 694 -21.84 -21.32 -23.78
CA SER A 694 -22.34 -21.30 -22.41
C SER A 694 -21.19 -21.03 -21.43
N ILE A 695 -21.51 -20.59 -20.22
CA ILE A 695 -20.53 -20.47 -19.14
C ILE A 695 -19.97 -21.85 -18.77
N LYS A 696 -20.80 -22.90 -18.84
CA LYS A 696 -20.37 -24.28 -18.59
C LYS A 696 -19.27 -24.76 -19.55
N ASP A 697 -19.21 -24.24 -20.78
CA ASP A 697 -18.17 -24.60 -21.75
C ASP A 697 -16.76 -24.20 -21.27
N LEU A 698 -16.66 -23.20 -20.38
CA LEU A 698 -15.39 -22.72 -19.80
C LEU A 698 -14.71 -23.77 -18.91
N VAL A 699 -15.42 -24.82 -18.51
CA VAL A 699 -14.85 -25.97 -17.77
C VAL A 699 -13.98 -26.85 -18.67
N ASN A 700 -14.06 -26.70 -20.00
CA ASN A 700 -13.28 -27.50 -20.93
C ASN A 700 -11.76 -27.35 -20.68
N PRO A 701 -11.01 -28.45 -20.44
CA PRO A 701 -9.57 -28.42 -20.20
C PRO A 701 -8.74 -27.74 -21.31
N ALA A 702 -9.28 -27.58 -22.51
CA ALA A 702 -8.66 -26.82 -23.58
C ALA A 702 -8.36 -25.36 -23.17
N TYR A 703 -9.10 -24.80 -22.22
CA TYR A 703 -8.92 -23.44 -21.72
C TYR A 703 -8.00 -23.34 -20.48
N ALA A 704 -7.27 -24.41 -20.11
CA ALA A 704 -6.37 -24.38 -18.97
C ALA A 704 -5.36 -23.22 -19.05
N ASP A 705 -5.28 -22.42 -17.99
CA ASP A 705 -4.49 -21.19 -17.85
C ASP A 705 -4.76 -20.12 -18.93
N LEU A 706 -5.97 -20.15 -19.53
CA LEU A 706 -6.41 -19.25 -20.61
C LEU A 706 -7.77 -18.61 -20.34
N ILE A 707 -8.31 -18.74 -19.13
CA ILE A 707 -9.53 -18.05 -18.67
C ILE A 707 -9.18 -16.99 -17.63
N SER A 708 -9.84 -15.83 -17.69
CA SER A 708 -9.85 -14.87 -16.59
C SER A 708 -11.26 -14.61 -16.07
N VAL A 709 -11.44 -14.75 -14.76
CA VAL A 709 -12.71 -14.46 -14.07
C VAL A 709 -12.43 -13.61 -12.86
N THR A 710 -13.47 -13.08 -12.23
CA THR A 710 -13.32 -12.26 -11.03
C THR A 710 -13.61 -13.03 -9.75
N ASP A 711 -12.97 -12.58 -8.66
CA ASP A 711 -13.25 -13.06 -7.31
C ASP A 711 -14.47 -12.34 -6.72
N ILE A 712 -15.46 -13.12 -6.27
CA ILE A 712 -16.68 -12.60 -5.63
C ILE A 712 -16.42 -11.93 -4.27
N LYS A 713 -15.25 -12.14 -3.66
CA LYS A 713 -14.83 -11.36 -2.48
C LYS A 713 -14.48 -9.92 -2.79
N SER A 714 -14.12 -9.64 -4.04
CA SER A 714 -13.54 -8.36 -4.45
C SER A 714 -14.38 -7.60 -5.48
N SER A 715 -15.14 -8.31 -6.35
CA SER A 715 -15.85 -7.72 -7.50
C SER A 715 -17.31 -8.19 -7.61
N SER A 716 -18.22 -7.24 -7.88
CA SER A 716 -19.64 -7.53 -8.17
C SER A 716 -19.85 -8.23 -9.51
N THR A 717 -18.93 -8.10 -10.46
CA THR A 717 -18.99 -8.81 -11.75
C THR A 717 -18.95 -10.33 -11.58
N ALA A 718 -18.23 -10.82 -10.56
CA ALA A 718 -18.22 -12.25 -10.24
C ALA A 718 -19.59 -12.74 -9.78
N TRP A 719 -20.41 -11.86 -9.19
CA TRP A 719 -21.75 -12.22 -8.78
C TRP A 719 -22.70 -12.39 -9.97
N LEU A 720 -22.47 -11.69 -11.08
CA LEU A 720 -23.20 -11.93 -12.34
C LEU A 720 -22.93 -13.33 -12.88
N LEU A 721 -21.66 -13.77 -12.85
CA LEU A 721 -21.27 -15.13 -13.19
C LEU A 721 -21.96 -16.15 -12.28
N MET A 722 -21.90 -15.93 -10.96
CA MET A 722 -22.54 -16.79 -9.96
C MET A 722 -24.06 -16.88 -10.14
N GLN A 723 -24.72 -15.75 -10.37
CA GLN A 723 -26.17 -15.71 -10.60
C GLN A 723 -26.56 -16.55 -11.83
N ALA A 724 -25.80 -16.45 -12.92
CA ALA A 724 -26.04 -17.23 -14.12
C ALA A 724 -25.95 -18.74 -13.88
N ILE A 725 -24.88 -19.20 -13.23
CA ILE A 725 -24.69 -20.64 -12.98
C ILE A 725 -25.61 -21.19 -11.88
N VAL A 726 -25.89 -20.42 -10.82
CA VAL A 726 -26.78 -20.84 -9.73
C VAL A 726 -28.23 -20.89 -10.22
N SER A 727 -28.65 -19.91 -11.03
CA SER A 727 -30.01 -19.88 -11.57
C SER A 727 -30.29 -21.03 -12.54
N GLU A 728 -29.30 -21.49 -13.30
CA GLU A 728 -29.49 -22.54 -14.30
C GLU A 728 -29.22 -23.95 -13.74
N TYR A 729 -28.21 -24.11 -12.87
CA TYR A 729 -27.73 -25.42 -12.41
C TYR A 729 -27.96 -25.70 -10.92
N GLY A 730 -28.52 -24.76 -10.16
CA GLY A 730 -28.60 -24.84 -8.70
C GLY A 730 -27.23 -24.74 -8.02
N GLU A 731 -27.19 -24.78 -6.68
CA GLU A 731 -25.94 -24.59 -5.91
C GLU A 731 -24.92 -25.70 -6.11
N ASP A 732 -25.37 -26.96 -6.15
CA ASP A 732 -24.48 -28.12 -6.34
C ASP A 732 -23.88 -28.15 -7.75
N GLY A 733 -24.69 -27.86 -8.78
CA GLY A 733 -24.21 -27.77 -10.16
C GLY A 733 -23.32 -26.55 -10.39
N ALA A 734 -23.65 -25.41 -9.77
CA ALA A 734 -22.78 -24.23 -9.78
C ALA A 734 -21.41 -24.52 -9.16
N LYS A 735 -21.35 -25.34 -8.10
CA LYS A 735 -20.09 -25.75 -7.48
C LYS A 735 -19.18 -26.48 -8.46
N GLU A 736 -19.72 -27.46 -9.19
CA GLU A 736 -18.96 -28.23 -10.18
C GLU A 736 -18.44 -27.34 -11.32
N VAL A 737 -19.31 -26.49 -11.86
CA VAL A 737 -18.95 -25.57 -12.95
C VAL A 737 -17.90 -24.56 -12.49
N LEU A 738 -18.09 -23.97 -11.31
CA LEU A 738 -17.18 -22.95 -10.80
C LEU A 738 -15.81 -23.53 -10.42
N SER A 739 -15.76 -24.72 -9.83
CA SER A 739 -14.50 -25.43 -9.58
C SER A 739 -13.73 -25.69 -10.88
N GLY A 740 -14.41 -26.13 -11.94
CA GLY A 740 -13.79 -26.31 -13.25
C GLY A 740 -13.27 -24.99 -13.85
N ILE A 741 -14.05 -23.91 -13.73
CA ILE A 741 -13.64 -22.58 -14.17
C ILE A 741 -12.41 -22.09 -13.39
N TYR A 742 -12.39 -22.23 -12.06
CA TYR A 742 -11.25 -21.81 -11.24
C TYR A 742 -10.00 -22.65 -11.50
N GLN A 743 -10.17 -23.94 -11.77
CA GLN A 743 -9.07 -24.81 -12.21
C GLN A 743 -8.47 -24.32 -13.53
N ASN A 744 -9.30 -23.97 -14.52
CA ASN A 744 -8.82 -23.48 -15.81
C ASN A 744 -8.37 -22.01 -15.77
N ALA A 745 -8.90 -21.19 -14.87
CA ALA A 745 -8.47 -19.81 -14.69
C ALA A 745 -7.08 -19.74 -14.04
N GLY A 746 -6.76 -20.69 -13.16
CA GLY A 746 -5.49 -20.74 -12.44
C GLY A 746 -5.15 -19.37 -11.83
N PRO A 747 -3.99 -18.75 -12.14
CA PRO A 747 -3.59 -17.48 -11.56
C PRO A 747 -4.45 -16.27 -11.98
N HIS A 748 -5.36 -16.41 -12.94
CA HIS A 748 -6.11 -15.32 -13.58
C HIS A 748 -7.48 -15.05 -12.93
N ILE A 749 -7.57 -15.25 -11.61
CA ILE A 749 -8.72 -14.82 -10.80
C ILE A 749 -8.46 -13.38 -10.33
N GLU A 750 -9.22 -12.44 -10.85
CA GLU A 750 -8.98 -11.01 -10.70
C GLU A 750 -9.81 -10.38 -9.58
N SER A 751 -9.26 -9.36 -8.94
CA SER A 751 -9.98 -8.60 -7.91
C SER A 751 -10.92 -7.51 -8.47
N SER A 752 -10.87 -7.23 -9.78
CA SER A 752 -11.57 -6.10 -10.42
C SER A 752 -12.42 -6.54 -11.62
N GLY A 753 -13.65 -6.00 -11.73
CA GLY A 753 -14.61 -6.29 -12.81
C GLY A 753 -14.10 -6.03 -14.22
N SER A 754 -13.23 -5.03 -14.40
CA SER A 754 -12.68 -4.67 -15.71
C SER A 754 -11.39 -5.42 -16.07
N ALA A 755 -10.78 -6.13 -15.11
CA ALA A 755 -9.50 -6.81 -15.31
C ALA A 755 -9.56 -7.98 -16.32
N PRO A 756 -10.59 -8.85 -16.35
CA PRO A 756 -10.69 -9.91 -17.35
C PRO A 756 -10.64 -9.40 -18.78
N LEU A 757 -11.41 -8.35 -19.08
CA LEU A 757 -11.42 -7.75 -20.42
C LEU A 757 -10.04 -7.19 -20.78
N LYS A 758 -9.33 -6.57 -19.84
CA LYS A 758 -8.00 -6.02 -20.11
C LYS A 758 -6.94 -7.11 -20.31
N LYS A 759 -7.04 -8.24 -19.61
CA LYS A 759 -6.18 -9.41 -19.86
C LYS A 759 -6.49 -10.09 -21.20
N VAL A 760 -7.76 -10.17 -21.57
CA VAL A 760 -8.18 -10.63 -22.91
C VAL A 760 -7.64 -9.67 -23.97
N ARG A 761 -7.81 -8.35 -23.80
CA ARG A 761 -7.23 -7.33 -24.68
C ARG A 761 -5.72 -7.46 -24.81
N ALA A 762 -5.02 -7.66 -23.69
CA ALA A 762 -3.57 -7.84 -23.59
C ALA A 762 -3.05 -9.20 -24.07
N GLY A 763 -3.93 -10.10 -24.55
CA GLY A 763 -3.55 -11.43 -24.98
C GLY A 763 -2.90 -12.27 -23.87
N GLU A 764 -3.16 -11.93 -22.60
CA GLU A 764 -2.70 -12.75 -21.47
C GLU A 764 -3.56 -14.00 -21.34
N VAL A 765 -4.86 -13.93 -21.67
CA VAL A 765 -5.81 -15.04 -21.66
C VAL A 765 -6.63 -15.02 -22.95
N ALA A 766 -7.17 -16.19 -23.35
CA ALA A 766 -8.00 -16.29 -24.54
C ALA A 766 -9.46 -15.93 -24.27
N VAL A 767 -9.95 -16.26 -23.07
CA VAL A 767 -11.35 -16.06 -22.67
C VAL A 767 -11.42 -15.32 -21.34
N GLY A 768 -12.41 -14.45 -21.18
CA GLY A 768 -12.72 -13.82 -19.89
C GLY A 768 -14.21 -13.74 -19.64
N PHE A 769 -14.61 -13.57 -18.39
CA PHE A 769 -15.98 -13.18 -18.04
C PHE A 769 -15.97 -11.76 -17.47
N GLY A 770 -16.74 -10.86 -18.07
CA GLY A 770 -16.73 -9.45 -17.71
C GLY A 770 -17.99 -8.71 -18.15
N LEU A 771 -17.91 -7.39 -18.20
CA LEU A 771 -19.05 -6.54 -18.55
C LEU A 771 -19.24 -6.49 -20.07
N ARG A 772 -20.45 -6.82 -20.52
CA ARG A 772 -20.81 -6.95 -21.94
C ARG A 772 -20.54 -5.67 -22.75
N HIS A 773 -20.97 -4.53 -22.22
CA HIS A 773 -20.91 -3.26 -22.93
C HIS A 773 -19.47 -2.85 -23.29
N GLN A 774 -18.50 -3.16 -22.43
CA GLN A 774 -17.09 -2.88 -22.67
C GLN A 774 -16.54 -3.73 -23.83
N ALA A 775 -16.90 -5.01 -23.90
CA ALA A 775 -16.49 -5.89 -25.00
C ALA A 775 -17.12 -5.48 -26.34
N VAL A 776 -18.36 -4.99 -26.32
CA VAL A 776 -19.03 -4.44 -27.52
C VAL A 776 -18.29 -3.20 -28.04
N ALA A 777 -17.87 -2.31 -27.14
CA ALA A 777 -17.11 -1.11 -27.48
C ALA A 777 -15.74 -1.46 -28.09
N ASP A 778 -14.96 -2.33 -27.43
CA ASP A 778 -13.65 -2.77 -27.92
C ASP A 778 -13.73 -3.41 -29.32
N LYS A 779 -14.77 -4.23 -29.58
CA LYS A 779 -15.03 -4.81 -30.90
C LYS A 779 -15.31 -3.73 -31.96
N ALA A 780 -16.04 -2.68 -31.59
CA ALA A 780 -16.36 -1.57 -32.48
C ALA A 780 -15.12 -0.71 -32.81
N GLU A 781 -14.16 -0.61 -31.88
CA GLU A 781 -12.86 0.05 -32.08
C GLU A 781 -11.87 -0.76 -32.94
N GLY A 782 -12.21 -2.01 -33.27
CA GLY A 782 -11.38 -2.89 -34.09
C GLY A 782 -10.24 -3.55 -33.31
N LEU A 783 -10.31 -3.58 -31.98
CA LEU A 783 -9.41 -4.38 -31.15
C LEU A 783 -9.68 -5.88 -31.37
N PRO A 784 -8.71 -6.78 -31.08
CA PRO A 784 -8.85 -8.23 -31.31
C PRO A 784 -9.81 -8.91 -30.30
N VAL A 785 -10.91 -8.26 -29.95
CA VAL A 785 -11.89 -8.68 -28.95
C VAL A 785 -13.23 -9.02 -29.61
N ASP A 786 -13.86 -10.11 -29.16
CA ASP A 786 -15.25 -10.45 -29.44
C ASP A 786 -15.97 -10.82 -28.13
N TYR A 787 -17.29 -11.05 -28.20
CA TYR A 787 -18.10 -11.41 -27.05
C TYR A 787 -19.14 -12.47 -27.40
N VAL A 788 -19.56 -13.23 -26.38
CA VAL A 788 -20.64 -14.22 -26.44
C VAL A 788 -21.60 -13.98 -25.29
N ASP A 789 -22.88 -13.90 -25.62
CA ASP A 789 -23.96 -13.87 -24.66
C ASP A 789 -24.24 -15.31 -24.19
N PRO A 790 -24.04 -15.62 -22.89
CA PRO A 790 -24.13 -16.99 -22.40
C PRO A 790 -25.58 -17.48 -22.36
N THR A 791 -25.80 -18.74 -22.73
CA THR A 791 -27.13 -19.37 -22.73
C THR A 791 -27.80 -19.43 -21.35
N GLU A 792 -27.01 -19.46 -20.27
CA GLU A 792 -27.49 -19.37 -18.89
C GLU A 792 -28.20 -18.04 -18.58
N GLY A 793 -27.89 -16.99 -19.36
CA GLY A 793 -28.50 -15.67 -19.26
C GLY A 793 -27.50 -14.56 -18.98
N ASN A 794 -27.78 -13.39 -19.55
CA ASN A 794 -27.14 -12.13 -19.23
C ASN A 794 -27.83 -11.53 -18.00
N PHE A 795 -27.32 -11.84 -16.81
CA PHE A 795 -27.81 -11.24 -15.58
C PHE A 795 -27.39 -9.78 -15.47
N SER A 796 -28.23 -8.96 -14.85
CA SER A 796 -27.97 -7.53 -14.68
C SER A 796 -27.80 -7.11 -13.21
N LEU A 797 -26.87 -6.18 -12.97
CA LEU A 797 -26.74 -5.44 -11.71
C LEU A 797 -26.98 -3.96 -11.96
N THR A 798 -27.53 -3.28 -10.95
CA THR A 798 -27.77 -1.84 -10.96
C THR A 798 -26.87 -1.14 -9.96
N GLU A 799 -26.21 -0.09 -10.43
CA GLU A 799 -25.51 0.89 -9.60
C GLU A 799 -26.43 2.08 -9.41
N SER A 800 -26.66 2.52 -8.18
CA SER A 800 -27.68 3.52 -7.83
C SER A 800 -27.09 4.67 -7.04
N ALA A 801 -27.69 5.85 -7.16
CA ALA A 801 -27.34 7.02 -6.38
C ALA A 801 -28.23 7.14 -5.14
N ALA A 802 -27.63 7.43 -3.99
CA ALA A 802 -28.32 7.68 -2.73
C ALA A 802 -27.64 8.81 -1.93
N VAL A 803 -28.44 9.64 -1.25
CA VAL A 803 -27.96 10.77 -0.44
C VAL A 803 -27.86 10.34 1.02
N ILE A 804 -26.72 10.59 1.66
CA ILE A 804 -26.47 10.21 3.05
C ILE A 804 -27.23 11.17 3.99
N ASP A 805 -27.97 10.62 4.94
CA ASP A 805 -28.58 11.36 6.04
C ASP A 805 -27.57 11.63 7.15
N LYS A 806 -27.12 12.89 7.24
CA LYS A 806 -26.28 13.41 8.32
C LYS A 806 -27.05 14.35 9.25
N GLY A 807 -28.38 14.27 9.27
CA GLY A 807 -29.26 15.18 10.01
C GLY A 807 -29.02 16.64 9.62
N ASP A 808 -28.78 17.50 10.61
CA ASP A 808 -28.55 18.93 10.40
C ASP A 808 -27.28 19.24 9.58
N LYS A 809 -26.38 18.27 9.42
CA LYS A 809 -25.11 18.43 8.67
C LYS A 809 -25.23 18.00 7.22
N THR A 810 -26.37 17.45 6.77
CA THR A 810 -26.56 17.01 5.39
C THR A 810 -26.33 18.15 4.41
N ASN A 811 -25.48 17.90 3.41
CA ASN A 811 -25.18 18.91 2.41
C ASN A 811 -26.39 19.13 1.50
N LYS A 812 -26.92 20.36 1.49
CA LYS A 812 -28.14 20.69 0.74
C LYS A 812 -28.00 20.47 -0.77
N LEU A 813 -26.78 20.62 -1.31
CA LEU A 813 -26.52 20.41 -2.74
C LEU A 813 -26.46 18.94 -3.12
N ALA A 814 -26.34 18.00 -2.18
CA ALA A 814 -26.19 16.58 -2.50
C ALA A 814 -27.44 16.02 -3.21
N MET A 815 -28.64 16.45 -2.79
CA MET A 815 -29.90 16.05 -3.44
C MET A 815 -30.02 16.62 -4.85
N GLU A 816 -29.65 17.89 -5.05
CA GLU A 816 -29.66 18.54 -6.37
C GLU A 816 -28.64 17.89 -7.33
N MET A 817 -27.46 17.51 -6.81
CA MET A 817 -26.45 16.79 -7.59
C MET A 817 -26.88 15.36 -7.92
N ALA A 818 -27.55 14.66 -7.01
CA ALA A 818 -28.13 13.35 -7.28
C ALA A 818 -29.16 13.42 -8.41
N GLU A 819 -30.07 14.41 -8.36
CA GLU A 819 -31.04 14.67 -9.42
C GLU A 819 -30.35 14.98 -10.76
N CYS A 820 -29.31 15.82 -10.74
CA CYS A 820 -28.55 16.17 -11.93
C CYS A 820 -27.86 14.95 -12.57
N ILE A 821 -27.25 14.08 -11.76
CA ILE A 821 -26.61 12.84 -12.25
C ILE A 821 -27.65 11.96 -12.96
N ILE A 822 -28.84 11.81 -12.36
CA ILE A 822 -29.88 10.93 -12.86
C ILE A 822 -30.59 11.53 -14.09
N LYS A 823 -30.90 12.82 -14.10
CA LYS A 823 -31.66 13.43 -15.20
C LYS A 823 -30.78 13.86 -16.38
N ASN A 824 -29.58 14.38 -16.11
CA ASN A 824 -28.70 14.96 -17.14
C ASN A 824 -27.56 14.02 -17.54
N GLY A 825 -27.08 13.16 -16.63
CA GLY A 825 -25.97 12.23 -16.93
C GLY A 825 -26.37 11.03 -17.78
N ARG A 826 -27.66 10.64 -17.75
CA ARG A 826 -28.15 9.43 -18.44
C ARG A 826 -27.94 9.46 -19.95
N GLN A 827 -28.06 10.62 -20.61
CA GLN A 827 -27.88 10.72 -22.05
C GLN A 827 -26.47 10.32 -22.49
N GLU A 828 -25.44 10.76 -21.77
CA GLU A 828 -24.05 10.37 -22.03
C GLU A 828 -23.78 8.94 -21.57
N LEU A 829 -24.30 8.56 -20.38
CA LEU A 829 -24.17 7.19 -19.87
C LEU A 829 -24.73 6.15 -20.84
N LEU A 830 -25.82 6.41 -21.56
CA LEU A 830 -26.40 5.48 -22.54
C LEU A 830 -25.46 5.18 -23.72
N THR A 831 -24.45 6.02 -23.96
CA THR A 831 -23.44 5.74 -25.00
C THR A 831 -22.51 4.60 -24.58
N THR A 832 -22.23 4.47 -23.29
CA THR A 832 -21.32 3.45 -22.73
C THR A 832 -22.08 2.30 -22.04
N TYR A 833 -23.17 2.61 -21.35
CA TYR A 833 -24.08 1.73 -20.62
C TYR A 833 -25.45 1.73 -21.32
N PRO A 834 -25.59 0.97 -22.41
CA PRO A 834 -26.68 1.14 -23.36
C PRO A 834 -28.03 0.59 -22.89
N LEU A 835 -28.11 0.01 -21.69
CA LEU A 835 -29.35 -0.54 -21.17
C LEU A 835 -30.26 0.60 -20.66
N PRO A 836 -31.51 0.70 -21.16
CA PRO A 836 -32.46 1.69 -20.70
C PRO A 836 -32.94 1.33 -19.29
N ILE A 837 -33.10 2.36 -18.46
CA ILE A 837 -33.50 2.30 -17.06
C ILE A 837 -34.76 3.14 -16.82
N TYR A 838 -34.94 4.21 -17.59
CA TYR A 838 -36.04 5.17 -17.44
C TYR A 838 -36.96 5.19 -18.66
N GLU A 839 -38.21 5.61 -18.45
CA GLU A 839 -39.17 5.79 -19.54
C GLU A 839 -38.65 6.81 -20.58
N GLY A 840 -38.71 6.44 -21.88
CA GLY A 840 -38.26 7.29 -22.98
C GLY A 840 -36.78 7.12 -23.38
N GLU A 841 -36.00 6.35 -22.63
CA GLU A 841 -34.65 5.94 -23.05
C GLU A 841 -34.73 4.90 -24.18
N THR A 842 -33.84 5.00 -25.17
CA THR A 842 -33.76 4.04 -26.28
C THR A 842 -32.34 3.52 -26.42
N SER A 843 -32.20 2.22 -26.69
CA SER A 843 -30.92 1.59 -26.99
C SER A 843 -30.86 1.13 -28.44
N ASN A 844 -29.65 1.12 -29.01
CA ASN A 844 -29.42 0.43 -30.28
C ASN A 844 -29.71 -1.07 -30.11
N SER A 845 -30.35 -1.71 -31.09
CA SER A 845 -30.63 -3.16 -31.05
C SER A 845 -29.35 -4.00 -30.96
N LYS A 846 -28.22 -3.50 -31.47
CA LYS A 846 -26.90 -4.15 -31.33
C LYS A 846 -26.42 -4.26 -29.88
N ASN A 847 -26.94 -3.43 -28.99
CA ASN A 847 -26.55 -3.36 -27.60
C ASN A 847 -27.47 -4.16 -26.66
N GLN A 848 -28.54 -4.75 -27.20
CA GLN A 848 -29.38 -5.67 -26.45
C GLN A 848 -28.67 -7.02 -26.35
N SER A 849 -28.69 -7.61 -25.15
CA SER A 849 -28.24 -8.96 -24.92
C SER A 849 -29.18 -9.99 -25.54
N ALA A 850 -28.64 -11.14 -25.93
CA ALA A 850 -29.45 -12.23 -26.47
C ALA A 850 -30.36 -12.87 -25.41
N TYR A 851 -29.94 -12.92 -24.15
CA TYR A 851 -30.62 -13.65 -23.07
C TYR A 851 -30.77 -12.82 -21.78
N PRO A 852 -31.40 -11.63 -21.79
CA PRO A 852 -31.52 -10.80 -20.58
C PRO A 852 -32.27 -11.54 -19.48
N ARG A 853 -31.70 -11.60 -18.26
CA ARG A 853 -32.31 -12.20 -17.07
C ARG A 853 -32.10 -11.33 -15.83
N VAL A 854 -32.99 -11.48 -14.86
CA VAL A 854 -32.87 -10.89 -13.52
C VAL A 854 -32.91 -12.03 -12.50
N PHE A 855 -32.14 -11.91 -11.43
CA PHE A 855 -32.14 -12.92 -10.38
C PHE A 855 -33.50 -12.98 -9.68
N PRO A 856 -34.09 -14.18 -9.49
CA PRO A 856 -35.44 -14.31 -8.96
C PRO A 856 -35.55 -13.89 -7.49
N GLU A 857 -34.48 -14.07 -6.73
CA GLU A 857 -34.40 -13.64 -5.34
C GLU A 857 -33.84 -12.23 -5.23
N LYS A 858 -34.21 -11.55 -4.15
CA LYS A 858 -33.66 -10.24 -3.84
C LYS A 858 -32.17 -10.38 -3.52
N LEU A 859 -31.35 -9.60 -4.21
CA LEU A 859 -29.91 -9.53 -3.98
C LEU A 859 -29.63 -8.85 -2.63
N THR A 860 -29.22 -9.64 -1.63
CA THR A 860 -28.90 -9.19 -0.26
C THR A 860 -27.44 -9.49 0.10
N VAL A 861 -26.91 -8.83 1.14
CA VAL A 861 -25.57 -9.16 1.67
C VAL A 861 -25.50 -10.59 2.21
N ASP A 862 -26.58 -11.12 2.78
CA ASP A 862 -26.60 -12.52 3.26
C ASP A 862 -26.54 -13.53 2.11
N LEU A 863 -27.26 -13.27 1.01
CA LEU A 863 -27.14 -14.08 -0.20
C LEU A 863 -25.72 -13.97 -0.80
N LEU A 864 -25.12 -12.77 -0.78
CA LEU A 864 -23.75 -12.57 -1.22
C LEU A 864 -22.76 -13.39 -0.37
N LYS A 865 -22.90 -13.39 0.97
CA LYS A 865 -22.08 -14.22 1.86
C LYS A 865 -22.21 -15.71 1.51
N LYS A 866 -23.44 -16.19 1.30
CA LYS A 866 -23.69 -17.58 0.90
C LYS A 866 -22.98 -17.94 -0.41
N HIS A 867 -23.08 -17.08 -1.42
CA HIS A 867 -22.40 -17.29 -2.70
C HIS A 867 -20.87 -17.15 -2.59
N GLN A 868 -20.36 -16.32 -1.68
CA GLN A 868 -18.94 -16.23 -1.37
C GLN A 868 -18.42 -17.51 -0.73
N GLU A 869 -19.12 -18.07 0.25
CA GLU A 869 -18.76 -19.35 0.87
C GLU A 869 -18.77 -20.50 -0.15
N LEU A 870 -19.77 -20.52 -1.04
CA LEU A 870 -19.84 -21.46 -2.15
C LEU A 870 -18.60 -21.32 -3.05
N SER A 871 -18.29 -20.10 -3.50
CA SER A 871 -17.13 -19.80 -4.34
C SER A 871 -15.80 -20.19 -3.69
N GLU A 872 -15.61 -19.87 -2.41
CA GLU A 872 -14.41 -20.25 -1.67
C GLU A 872 -14.25 -21.75 -1.52
N SER A 873 -15.36 -22.49 -1.41
CA SER A 873 -15.31 -23.95 -1.38
C SER A 873 -14.93 -24.59 -2.72
N CYS A 874 -14.92 -23.80 -3.80
CA CYS A 874 -14.57 -24.23 -5.15
C CYS A 874 -13.11 -23.99 -5.52
N LYS A 875 -12.42 -23.10 -4.79
CA LYS A 875 -10.97 -22.82 -4.90
C LYS A 875 -10.17 -23.88 -4.14
#